data_AF-A0A959HE38-F1
#
_entry.id   AF-A0A959HE38-F1
#
_cell.length_a   1.000
_cell.length_b   1.000
_cell.length_c   1.000
_cell.angle_alpha   90.00
_cell.angle_beta   90.00
_cell.angle_gamma   90.00
#
_symmetry.space_group_name_H-M   'P 1'
#
loop_
_entity.id
_entity.type
_entity.pdbx_description
1 polymer ?
#
loop_
_entity_poly.entity_id
_entity_poly.type
_entity_poly.pdbx_seq_one_letter_code
_entity_poly.pdbx_strand_id
1 'polypeptide(L)'
;MATVKLNIPALVTDTSIEEKAYYHIRPLFTGFPVATHRRYDNAVTLFQKEVRQAFKGFSLNRQSAGHLLWFMFKPEISYQQFQFEFNLGRQFVSGLFGLAYFSLEGKTFVVLPSFHNYMFMLPSKKGGSPGLEEAAKQAIRDLLRNLKKEDENEFSPESYFAGKREFLANIDVSVNIGQAGFTFESPPDNWFLNSLMGDTEFDGAVEAERAGQDLNNLFPAELRRAYYQEKLVSQLYKAIFHRGNTPIAIIGPEGVGKHTIIHEVIWRYESEFYEPKKGRTQHIWLIDPTRIISGMSIVGMWQKRFESIISFIRKPAETAKTSDKILIDNPVALLRIGKSAQNNMTLSDVLRPYLEKRQLQATILATPEEWKVIQEKGRRFANLFQAIRLNEPGLETAIRIILKNRSALEKENDTAITIQAVRQLLAIQRNYLKNKPLPGSVMKLMRQLAVKYRYRSANAPEVREEFRAFSGLEERIFDSSRQFQEGEVRGNIAQELVGQPKAVEALTNVIHIVKAKLANKSKPLASFLFIGPTGVGKTQAAKVVCKYLMGDEKHLMRFDMNEFIDESAVQRLIGDDFNPEGLLTGTVRYRPFGILLLDEIEKAHPKVHDLLLQVLDDGRLTDSLGRTVDFSNTII
;
A
#
# COMPACT_ATOMS: atom_id res chain seq x y z
N MET A 1 5.61 35.28 15.03
CA MET A 1 6.80 34.44 15.20
C MET A 1 6.93 34.14 16.68
N ALA A 2 7.12 32.87 17.05
CA ALA A 2 7.35 32.46 18.43
C ALA A 2 8.85 32.24 18.66
N THR A 3 9.37 32.68 19.80
CA THR A 3 10.74 32.38 20.20
C THR A 3 10.74 31.05 20.96
N VAL A 4 11.46 30.06 20.42
CA VAL A 4 11.59 28.72 21.01
C VAL A 4 13.00 28.55 21.54
N LYS A 5 13.12 28.06 22.77
CA LYS A 5 14.40 27.69 23.37
C LYS A 5 14.68 26.22 23.05
N LEU A 6 15.77 25.98 22.31
CA LEU A 6 16.29 24.66 21.99
C LEU A 6 17.38 24.30 23.01
N ASN A 7 17.33 23.10 23.57
CA ASN A 7 18.38 22.55 24.41
C ASN A 7 18.94 21.33 23.69
N ILE A 8 20.07 21.51 23.02
CA ILE A 8 20.57 20.56 22.02
C ILE A 8 21.66 19.70 22.67
N PRO A 9 21.47 18.38 22.80
CA PRO A 9 22.56 17.48 23.15
C PRO A 9 23.54 17.41 21.97
N ALA A 10 24.75 17.93 22.18
CA ALA A 10 25.79 18.03 21.18
C ALA A 10 27.02 17.21 21.59
N LEU A 11 27.56 16.48 20.63
CA LEU A 11 28.82 15.80 20.77
C LEU A 11 29.96 16.77 20.48
N VAL A 12 30.90 16.86 21.40
CA VAL A 12 32.11 17.66 21.29
C VAL A 12 33.29 16.71 21.11
N THR A 13 34.04 16.89 20.03
CA THR A 13 35.21 16.07 19.68
C THR A 13 36.44 16.94 19.47
N ASP A 14 37.61 16.43 19.82
CA ASP A 14 38.90 17.03 19.48
C ASP A 14 39.33 16.60 18.08
N THR A 15 39.46 17.55 17.16
CA THR A 15 39.93 17.31 15.79
C THR A 15 41.22 18.09 15.55
N SER A 16 42.11 17.54 14.73
CA SER A 16 43.37 18.20 14.36
C SER A 16 43.34 18.59 12.88
N ILE A 17 43.54 19.87 12.60
CA ILE A 17 43.62 20.43 11.24
C ILE A 17 44.95 21.18 11.17
N GLU A 18 45.83 20.80 10.24
CA GLU A 18 47.17 21.40 10.08
C GLU A 18 47.96 21.45 11.40
N GLU A 19 48.03 20.32 12.13
CA GLU A 19 48.75 20.15 13.41
C GLU A 19 48.24 21.02 14.58
N LYS A 20 47.11 21.71 14.42
CA LYS A 20 46.47 22.51 15.48
C LYS A 20 45.20 21.81 15.97
N ALA A 21 44.99 21.80 17.29
CA ALA A 21 43.80 21.24 17.91
C ALA A 21 42.58 22.18 17.80
N TYR A 22 41.44 21.63 17.43
CA TYR A 22 40.14 22.29 17.32
C TYR A 22 39.07 21.50 18.06
N TYR A 23 38.09 22.21 18.61
CA TYR A 23 36.85 21.64 19.12
C TYR A 23 35.84 21.60 17.97
N HIS A 24 35.35 20.41 17.66
CA HIS A 24 34.30 20.16 16.69
C HIS A 24 33.01 19.79 17.41
N ILE A 25 31.96 20.58 17.22
CA ILE A 25 30.65 20.44 17.87
C ILE A 25 29.62 20.07 16.81
N ARG A 26 28.84 19.03 17.09
CA ARG A 26 27.70 18.59 16.25
C ARG A 26 26.54 18.07 17.09
N PRO A 27 25.27 18.20 16.66
CA PRO A 27 24.14 17.66 17.38
C PRO A 27 24.15 16.13 17.33
N LEU A 28 23.79 15.50 18.44
CA LEU A 28 23.81 14.04 18.58
C LEU A 28 22.81 13.33 17.64
N PHE A 29 21.65 13.94 17.35
CA PHE A 29 20.58 13.28 16.59
C PHE A 29 20.48 13.74 15.13
N THR A 30 20.81 14.98 14.81
CA THR A 30 20.58 15.55 13.46
C THR A 30 21.85 15.64 12.61
N GLY A 31 23.05 15.54 13.22
CA GLY A 31 24.34 15.60 12.53
C GLY A 31 24.76 16.99 12.03
N PHE A 32 23.81 17.90 11.80
CA PHE A 32 24.02 19.30 11.40
C PHE A 32 23.09 20.24 12.18
N PRO A 33 23.44 21.53 12.33
CA PRO A 33 24.65 22.19 11.84
C PRO A 33 25.89 21.84 12.66
N VAL A 34 27.10 22.02 12.12
CA VAL A 34 28.37 21.73 12.81
C VAL A 34 29.20 23.01 12.97
N ALA A 35 30.03 23.07 14.00
CA ALA A 35 30.95 24.19 14.20
C ALA A 35 32.30 23.72 14.69
N THR A 36 33.37 24.37 14.21
CA THR A 36 34.75 24.01 14.55
C THR A 36 35.55 25.25 14.94
N HIS A 37 36.19 25.25 16.11
CA HIS A 37 37.04 26.38 16.53
C HIS A 37 38.12 25.93 17.54
N ARG A 38 39.26 26.65 17.59
CA ARG A 38 40.41 26.33 18.49
C ARG A 38 40.13 26.45 19.98
N ARG A 39 39.08 27.21 20.34
CA ARG A 39 38.62 27.45 21.71
C ARG A 39 37.19 26.99 21.83
N TYR A 40 36.89 26.24 22.90
CA TYR A 40 35.58 25.64 23.14
C TYR A 40 34.45 26.69 23.20
N ASP A 41 34.60 27.77 23.97
CA ASP A 41 33.55 28.80 24.12
C ASP A 41 33.20 29.47 22.78
N ASN A 42 34.21 29.68 21.94
CA ASN A 42 34.01 30.23 20.60
C ASN A 42 33.38 29.19 19.65
N ALA A 43 33.71 27.90 19.80
CA ALA A 43 33.06 26.82 19.04
C ALA A 43 31.57 26.73 19.40
N VAL A 44 31.24 26.85 20.69
CA VAL A 44 29.85 26.92 21.18
C VAL A 44 29.15 28.15 20.60
N THR A 45 29.78 29.32 20.67
CA THR A 45 29.20 30.57 20.12
C THR A 45 28.93 30.46 18.61
N LEU A 46 29.87 29.87 17.86
CA LEU A 46 29.73 29.62 16.43
C LEU A 46 28.60 28.61 16.14
N PHE A 47 28.54 27.52 16.91
CA PHE A 47 27.46 26.52 16.81
C PHE A 47 26.09 27.13 17.06
N GLN A 48 25.93 27.94 18.11
CA GLN A 48 24.67 28.66 18.38
C GLN A 48 24.28 29.58 17.21
N LYS A 49 25.25 30.23 16.57
CA LYS A 49 25.01 31.07 15.39
C LYS A 49 24.53 30.24 14.19
N GLU A 50 25.18 29.11 13.91
CA GLU A 50 24.78 28.21 12.82
C GLU A 50 23.38 27.61 13.04
N VAL A 51 23.04 27.24 14.28
CA VAL A 51 21.67 26.80 14.62
C VAL A 51 20.66 27.92 14.35
N ARG A 52 20.93 29.17 14.78
CA ARG A 52 20.04 30.30 14.48
C ARG A 52 19.89 30.53 12.97
N GLN A 53 20.96 30.33 12.20
CA GLN A 53 20.94 30.45 10.74
C GLN A 53 20.12 29.33 10.09
N ALA A 54 20.25 28.09 10.55
CA ALA A 54 19.47 26.94 10.08
C ALA A 54 17.95 27.15 10.31
N PHE A 55 17.56 27.89 11.34
CA PHE A 55 16.18 28.24 11.64
C PHE A 55 15.75 29.61 11.08
N LYS A 56 16.60 30.32 10.31
CA LYS A 56 16.24 31.62 9.71
C LYS A 56 15.18 31.42 8.64
N GLY A 57 14.02 32.05 8.81
CA GLY A 57 12.87 31.89 7.91
C GLY A 57 12.12 30.57 8.08
N PHE A 58 12.45 29.80 9.12
CA PHE A 58 11.77 28.55 9.43
C PHE A 58 10.33 28.82 9.88
N SER A 59 9.37 28.26 9.15
CA SER A 59 7.95 28.25 9.52
C SER A 59 7.58 26.86 10.04
N LEU A 60 7.09 26.79 11.27
CA LEU A 60 6.52 25.57 11.84
C LEU A 60 5.24 25.22 11.09
N ASN A 61 5.24 24.07 10.42
CA ASN A 61 4.11 23.46 9.73
C ASN A 61 4.29 21.92 9.79
N ARG A 62 3.37 21.16 9.18
CA ARG A 62 3.41 19.68 9.21
C ARG A 62 4.71 19.08 8.66
N GLN A 63 5.30 19.66 7.62
CA GLN A 63 6.52 19.13 6.98
C GLN A 63 7.79 19.50 7.77
N SER A 64 7.77 20.64 8.47
CA SER A 64 8.93 21.14 9.21
C SER A 64 8.92 20.75 10.70
N ALA A 65 7.77 20.36 11.27
CA ALA A 65 7.64 20.03 12.68
C ALA A 65 8.59 18.91 13.14
N GLY A 66 8.75 17.86 12.33
CA GLY A 66 9.69 16.77 12.65
C GLY A 66 11.13 17.25 12.80
N HIS A 67 11.55 18.20 11.98
CA HIS A 67 12.89 18.80 12.07
C HIS A 67 13.07 19.56 13.38
N LEU A 68 12.10 20.39 13.78
CA LEU A 68 12.15 21.11 15.06
C LEU A 68 12.16 20.17 16.26
N LEU A 69 11.35 19.11 16.25
CA LEU A 69 11.23 18.16 17.35
C LEU A 69 12.56 17.47 17.66
N TRP A 70 13.38 17.14 16.67
CA TRP A 70 14.71 16.57 16.90
C TRP A 70 15.66 17.50 17.65
N PHE A 71 15.56 18.82 17.44
CA PHE A 71 16.35 19.81 18.20
C PHE A 71 15.79 20.08 19.61
N MET A 72 14.53 19.72 19.85
CA MET A 72 13.89 19.79 21.17
C MET A 72 14.02 18.48 21.96
N PHE A 73 14.43 17.39 21.30
CA PHE A 73 14.51 16.07 21.90
C PHE A 73 15.69 15.97 22.87
N LYS A 74 15.38 16.02 24.17
CA LYS A 74 16.36 15.99 25.27
C LYS A 74 16.03 14.88 26.27
N PRO A 75 16.34 13.63 25.96
CA PRO A 75 16.28 12.57 26.96
C PRO A 75 17.43 12.71 27.98
N GLU A 76 17.38 11.93 29.07
CA GLU A 76 18.51 11.77 29.97
C GLU A 76 19.54 10.84 29.33
N ILE A 77 20.60 11.43 28.74
CA ILE A 77 21.61 10.70 27.96
C ILE A 77 22.85 10.45 28.81
N SER A 78 23.29 9.20 28.81
CA SER A 78 24.60 8.80 29.30
C SER A 78 25.55 8.58 28.13
N TYR A 79 26.81 9.00 28.25
CA TYR A 79 27.83 8.77 27.23
C TYR A 79 29.06 8.09 27.83
N GLN A 80 29.52 7.03 27.18
CA GLN A 80 30.68 6.25 27.61
C GLN A 80 31.47 5.75 26.40
N GLN A 81 32.79 5.70 26.53
CA GLN A 81 33.67 5.08 25.55
C GLN A 81 33.99 3.65 25.96
N PHE A 82 33.94 2.72 24.99
CA PHE A 82 34.24 1.31 25.19
C PHE A 82 35.38 0.87 24.29
N GLN A 83 36.33 0.11 24.83
CA GLN A 83 37.39 -0.53 24.05
C GLN A 83 36.84 -1.83 23.44
N PHE A 84 36.78 -1.92 22.12
CA PHE A 84 36.31 -3.12 21.45
C PHE A 84 37.36 -3.76 20.56
N GLU A 85 37.44 -5.09 20.66
CA GLU A 85 38.35 -5.92 19.87
C GLU A 85 37.58 -7.03 19.14
N PHE A 86 37.73 -7.09 17.81
CA PHE A 86 37.10 -8.11 16.97
C PHE A 86 37.71 -8.22 15.56
N ASN A 87 37.44 -9.34 14.89
CA ASN A 87 37.87 -9.59 13.50
C ASN A 87 36.80 -9.17 12.46
N LEU A 88 37.23 -8.42 11.44
CA LEU A 88 36.48 -8.10 10.22
C LEU A 88 37.10 -8.84 9.02
N GLY A 89 36.77 -10.13 8.88
CA GLY A 89 37.39 -11.00 7.88
C GLY A 89 38.85 -11.26 8.22
N ARG A 90 39.78 -10.75 7.41
CA ARG A 90 41.25 -10.85 7.63
C ARG A 90 41.84 -9.67 8.42
N GLN A 91 41.05 -8.64 8.73
CA GLN A 91 41.52 -7.43 9.42
C GLN A 91 41.08 -7.47 10.89
N PHE A 92 42.04 -7.30 11.82
CA PHE A 92 41.76 -7.16 13.24
C PHE A 92 41.49 -5.69 13.57
N VAL A 93 40.41 -5.41 14.31
CA VAL A 93 40.05 -4.07 14.74
C VAL A 93 40.12 -4.01 16.27
N SER A 94 40.93 -3.08 16.79
CA SER A 94 40.97 -2.72 18.22
C SER A 94 40.96 -1.20 18.33
N GLY A 95 39.93 -0.65 18.95
CA GLY A 95 39.73 0.79 19.04
C GLY A 95 38.69 1.19 20.09
N LEU A 96 38.71 2.46 20.47
CA LEU A 96 37.71 3.07 21.34
C LEU A 96 36.49 3.48 20.52
N PHE A 97 35.29 3.18 21.01
CA PHE A 97 34.03 3.58 20.39
C PHE A 97 33.16 4.33 21.39
N GLY A 98 32.61 5.47 20.97
CA GLY A 98 31.74 6.31 21.77
C GLY A 98 30.29 5.86 21.65
N LEU A 99 29.62 5.64 22.78
CA LEU A 99 28.23 5.24 22.84
C LEU A 99 27.46 6.25 23.67
N ALA A 100 26.40 6.81 23.10
CA ALA A 100 25.39 7.55 23.85
C ALA A 100 24.15 6.66 24.02
N TYR A 101 23.56 6.61 25.21
CA TYR A 101 22.37 5.79 25.45
C TYR A 101 21.40 6.46 26.43
N PHE A 102 20.12 6.18 26.26
CA PHE A 102 19.04 6.72 27.08
C PHE A 102 17.85 5.74 27.14
N SER A 103 16.99 5.89 28.14
CA SER A 103 15.78 5.08 28.29
C SER A 103 14.53 5.91 27.98
N LEU A 104 13.60 5.34 27.21
CA LEU A 104 12.31 5.96 26.90
C LEU A 104 11.23 4.88 26.91
N GLU A 105 10.19 5.08 27.71
CA GLU A 105 9.07 4.12 27.89
C GLU A 105 9.54 2.68 28.19
N GLY A 106 10.56 2.53 29.03
CA GLY A 106 11.10 1.22 29.42
C GLY A 106 11.94 0.52 28.35
N LYS A 107 12.33 1.23 27.28
CA LYS A 107 13.23 0.74 26.23
C LYS A 107 14.52 1.54 26.22
N THR A 108 15.65 0.84 26.16
CA THR A 108 16.96 1.49 26.04
C THR A 108 17.33 1.68 24.58
N PHE A 109 17.65 2.91 24.22
CA PHE A 109 18.16 3.29 22.90
C PHE A 109 19.65 3.57 22.99
N VAL A 110 20.39 3.16 21.96
CA VAL A 110 21.83 3.40 21.83
C VAL A 110 22.06 4.13 20.53
N VAL A 111 22.82 5.22 20.62
CA VAL A 111 23.27 6.05 19.52
C VAL A 111 24.78 5.86 19.39
N LEU A 112 25.22 5.59 18.17
CA LEU A 112 26.63 5.47 17.79
C LEU A 112 27.01 6.73 17.01
N PRO A 113 27.61 7.75 17.66
CA PRO A 113 27.83 9.04 17.03
C PRO A 113 28.73 8.94 15.80
N SER A 114 29.80 8.15 15.86
CA SER A 114 30.77 8.00 14.76
C SER A 114 30.18 7.29 13.53
N PHE A 115 29.03 6.61 13.67
CA PHE A 115 28.35 5.90 12.59
C PHE A 115 27.17 6.71 12.05
N HIS A 116 27.40 7.98 11.70
CA HIS A 116 26.36 8.90 11.24
C HIS A 116 25.15 8.96 12.18
N ASN A 117 25.40 8.93 13.50
CA ASN A 117 24.37 8.92 14.54
C ASN A 117 23.42 7.72 14.46
N TYR A 118 23.89 6.57 13.94
CA TYR A 118 23.11 5.35 13.87
C TYR A 118 22.53 5.01 15.26
N MET A 119 21.22 4.84 15.31
CA MET A 119 20.49 4.57 16.54
C MET A 119 19.79 3.22 16.45
N PHE A 120 19.91 2.41 17.48
CA PHE A 120 19.21 1.14 17.60
C PHE A 120 18.65 0.95 19.02
N MET A 121 17.65 0.08 19.12
CA MET A 121 17.00 -0.26 20.38
C MET A 121 17.62 -1.54 20.94
N LEU A 122 17.93 -1.57 22.24
CA LEU A 122 18.33 -2.81 22.90
C LEU A 122 17.17 -3.81 22.88
N PRO A 123 17.37 -5.04 22.37
CA PRO A 123 16.32 -6.05 22.35
C PRO A 123 15.99 -6.52 23.77
N SER A 124 14.73 -6.41 24.17
CA SER A 124 14.21 -7.02 25.41
C SER A 124 13.94 -8.50 25.18
N LYS A 125 14.67 -9.40 25.86
CA LYS A 125 14.36 -10.85 25.90
C LYS A 125 14.16 -11.34 27.34
N LYS A 126 13.17 -12.23 27.52
CA LYS A 126 12.84 -12.99 28.74
C LYS A 126 13.89 -14.05 29.17
N GLY A 127 15.18 -13.87 28.86
CA GLY A 127 16.20 -14.91 29.10
C GLY A 127 17.65 -14.44 29.00
N GLY A 128 17.96 -13.30 29.64
CA GLY A 128 19.29 -12.66 29.55
C GLY A 128 19.39 -11.83 28.28
N SER A 129 19.08 -10.54 28.39
CA SER A 129 19.36 -9.61 27.29
C SER A 129 20.88 -9.39 27.24
N PRO A 130 21.51 -9.36 26.05
CA PRO A 130 22.92 -8.99 25.96
C PRO A 130 23.11 -7.62 26.61
N GLY A 131 24.18 -7.49 27.39
CA GLY A 131 24.52 -6.21 28.02
C GLY A 131 24.70 -5.12 26.95
N LEU A 132 24.53 -3.85 27.35
CA LEU A 132 24.77 -2.67 26.49
C LEU A 132 26.04 -2.82 25.64
N GLU A 133 27.10 -3.28 26.28
CA GLU A 133 28.42 -3.50 25.67
C GLU A 133 28.41 -4.57 24.58
N GLU A 134 27.82 -5.74 24.83
CA GLU A 134 27.76 -6.83 23.85
C GLU A 134 26.90 -6.47 22.65
N ALA A 135 25.74 -5.85 22.90
CA ALA A 135 24.82 -5.41 21.85
C ALA A 135 25.48 -4.36 20.95
N ALA A 136 26.19 -3.39 21.54
CA ALA A 136 26.91 -2.38 20.79
C ALA A 136 28.10 -2.94 20.02
N LYS A 137 28.89 -3.85 20.63
CA LYS A 137 30.00 -4.53 19.95
C LYS A 137 29.53 -5.29 18.72
N GLN A 138 28.38 -5.98 18.81
CA GLN A 138 27.79 -6.69 17.69
C GLN A 138 27.29 -5.73 16.60
N ALA A 139 26.56 -4.66 16.99
CA ALA A 139 26.06 -3.66 16.04
C ALA A 139 27.20 -2.97 15.27
N ILE A 140 28.26 -2.53 15.97
CA ILE A 140 29.45 -1.90 15.36
C ILE A 140 30.14 -2.86 14.39
N ARG A 141 30.30 -4.13 14.77
CA ARG A 141 30.90 -5.16 13.90
C ARG A 141 30.10 -5.34 12.60
N ASP A 142 28.77 -5.39 12.70
CA ASP A 142 27.89 -5.56 11.54
C ASP A 142 27.89 -4.31 10.65
N LEU A 143 27.88 -3.10 11.23
CA LEU A 143 27.99 -1.84 10.49
C LEU A 143 29.31 -1.73 9.73
N LEU A 144 30.45 -1.97 10.39
CA LEU A 144 31.76 -1.92 9.74
C LEU A 144 31.91 -2.99 8.65
N ARG A 145 31.30 -4.17 8.83
CA ARG A 145 31.27 -5.21 7.80
C ARG A 145 30.48 -4.77 6.56
N ASN A 146 29.37 -4.06 6.74
CA ASN A 146 28.57 -3.55 5.62
C ASN A 146 29.29 -2.42 4.89
N LEU A 147 29.87 -1.47 5.63
CA LEU A 147 30.66 -0.37 5.06
C LEU A 147 31.85 -0.89 4.23
N LYS A 148 32.55 -1.92 4.73
CA LYS A 148 33.63 -2.58 3.99
C LYS A 148 33.18 -3.21 2.67
N LYS A 149 31.92 -3.66 2.56
CA LYS A 149 31.38 -4.22 1.31
C LYS A 149 30.95 -3.15 0.31
N GLU A 150 30.58 -1.97 0.79
CA GLU A 150 30.09 -0.87 -0.05
C GLU A 150 31.25 -0.15 -0.74
N ASP A 151 32.38 0.03 -0.06
CA ASP A 151 33.57 0.66 -0.62
C ASP A 151 34.87 0.01 -0.11
N GLU A 152 35.31 -1.05 -0.79
CA GLU A 152 36.46 -1.86 -0.34
C GLU A 152 37.80 -1.11 -0.45
N ASN A 153 37.87 -0.05 -1.27
CA ASN A 153 39.13 0.66 -1.55
C ASN A 153 39.42 1.81 -0.57
N GLU A 154 38.39 2.45 0.00
CA GLU A 154 38.54 3.59 0.94
C GLU A 154 38.20 3.23 2.41
N PHE A 155 37.83 1.99 2.70
CA PHE A 155 37.41 1.58 4.03
C PHE A 155 38.55 1.54 5.06
N SER A 156 38.49 2.45 6.04
CA SER A 156 39.35 2.48 7.23
C SER A 156 38.50 2.44 8.52
N PRO A 157 38.57 1.37 9.33
CA PRO A 157 37.87 1.29 10.63
C PRO A 157 38.24 2.41 11.60
N GLU A 158 39.47 2.92 11.50
CA GLU A 158 40.02 3.96 12.37
C GLU A 158 39.23 5.28 12.24
N SER A 159 38.61 5.53 11.09
CA SER A 159 37.77 6.70 10.83
C SER A 159 36.50 6.74 11.70
N TYR A 160 36.14 5.61 12.32
CA TYR A 160 34.95 5.47 13.18
C TYR A 160 35.30 5.41 14.67
N PHE A 161 36.58 5.49 15.04
CA PHE A 161 36.99 5.49 16.43
C PHE A 161 36.58 6.80 17.13
N ALA A 162 36.34 6.69 18.43
CA ALA A 162 36.06 7.84 19.28
C ALA A 162 37.32 8.71 19.45
N GLY A 163 37.12 10.01 19.57
CA GLY A 163 38.20 10.96 19.85
C GLY A 163 38.83 10.75 21.24
N LYS A 164 40.07 11.21 21.44
CA LYS A 164 40.74 11.12 22.76
C LYS A 164 40.04 11.99 23.81
N ARG A 165 39.38 13.07 23.39
CA ARG A 165 38.62 13.99 24.25
C ARG A 165 37.23 14.22 23.63
N GLU A 166 36.38 13.20 23.75
CA GLU A 166 35.00 13.25 23.30
C GLU A 166 34.03 13.24 24.48
N PHE A 167 33.09 14.18 24.50
CA PHE A 167 32.07 14.28 25.54
C PHE A 167 30.77 14.90 25.01
N LEU A 168 29.67 14.69 25.73
CA LEU A 168 28.39 15.34 25.45
C LEU A 168 28.28 16.66 26.22
N ALA A 169 27.81 17.69 25.54
CA ALA A 169 27.45 18.98 26.11
C ALA A 169 26.01 19.35 25.73
N ASN A 170 25.28 19.96 26.64
CA ASN A 170 23.95 20.52 26.34
C ASN A 170 24.12 22.00 26.00
N ILE A 171 23.75 22.39 24.78
CA ILE A 171 23.89 23.76 24.29
C ILE A 171 22.52 24.39 24.12
N ASP A 172 22.29 25.50 24.83
CA ASP A 172 21.05 26.27 24.73
C ASP A 172 21.11 27.27 23.57
N VAL A 173 20.05 27.31 22.76
CA VAL A 173 19.89 28.24 21.63
C VAL A 173 18.44 28.74 21.56
N SER A 174 18.25 30.06 21.60
CA SER A 174 16.95 30.67 21.26
C SER A 174 16.86 30.91 19.75
N VAL A 175 15.81 30.40 19.12
CA VAL A 175 15.49 30.61 17.69
C VAL A 175 14.12 31.23 17.51
N ASN A 176 13.95 32.04 16.46
CA ASN A 176 12.65 32.62 16.11
C ASN A 176 12.01 31.79 15.01
N ILE A 177 10.79 31.32 15.25
CA ILE A 177 10.07 30.43 14.35
C ILE A 177 8.77 31.09 13.90
N GLY A 178 8.51 31.12 12.60
CA GLY A 178 7.20 31.48 12.05
C GLY A 178 6.16 30.40 12.36
N GLN A 179 4.89 30.74 12.49
CA GLN A 179 3.81 29.76 12.49
C GLN A 179 3.17 29.75 11.11
N ALA A 180 3.12 28.59 10.48
CA ALA A 180 2.27 28.33 9.33
C ALA A 180 1.24 27.29 9.81
N GLY A 181 -0.05 27.57 9.61
CA GLY A 181 -1.13 26.78 10.23
C GLY A 181 -0.94 25.27 10.05
N PHE A 182 -1.09 24.52 11.13
CA PHE A 182 -1.24 23.07 11.04
C PHE A 182 -2.66 22.77 10.55
N THR A 183 -2.81 21.93 9.53
CA THR A 183 -4.14 21.61 8.95
C THR A 183 -5.09 20.89 9.92
N PHE A 184 -4.61 20.45 11.09
CA PHE A 184 -5.42 19.85 12.16
C PHE A 184 -5.85 20.84 13.26
N GLU A 185 -5.35 22.09 13.25
CA GLU A 185 -5.69 23.12 14.24
C GLU A 185 -6.97 23.89 13.91
N SER A 186 -7.78 23.42 12.95
CA SER A 186 -9.19 23.78 12.93
C SER A 186 -9.83 23.17 14.19
N PRO A 187 -10.52 23.95 15.04
CA PRO A 187 -11.22 23.40 16.19
C PRO A 187 -12.16 22.27 15.72
N PRO A 188 -12.50 21.30 16.58
CA PRO A 188 -13.65 20.44 16.33
C PRO A 188 -14.89 21.34 16.42
N ASP A 189 -15.20 22.05 15.35
CA ASP A 189 -16.38 22.91 15.30
C ASP A 189 -17.61 22.03 15.45
N ASN A 190 -18.49 22.50 16.33
CA ASN A 190 -19.73 21.89 16.78
C ASN A 190 -20.70 21.63 15.62
N TRP A 191 -20.42 20.63 14.79
CA TRP A 191 -21.25 20.21 13.66
C TRP A 191 -22.68 19.87 14.10
N PHE A 192 -22.84 19.34 15.32
CA PHE A 192 -24.15 19.03 15.88
C PHE A 192 -25.02 20.29 16.07
N LEU A 193 -24.47 21.38 16.60
CA LEU A 193 -25.19 22.64 16.81
C LEU A 193 -25.41 23.43 15.50
N ASN A 194 -24.44 23.42 14.58
CA ASN A 194 -24.59 24.12 13.29
C ASN A 194 -25.55 23.40 12.32
N SER A 195 -25.69 22.07 12.42
CA SER A 195 -26.69 21.33 11.62
C SER A 195 -28.14 21.63 11.99
N LEU A 196 -28.38 22.16 13.19
CA LEU A 196 -29.71 22.59 13.65
C LEU A 196 -30.10 23.99 13.12
N MET A 197 -29.13 24.79 12.65
CA MET A 197 -29.35 26.16 12.17
C MET A 197 -29.10 26.29 10.67
N GLY A 198 -29.84 25.55 9.85
CA GLY A 198 -30.32 25.95 8.51
C GLY A 198 -29.36 26.32 7.36
N ASP A 199 -28.13 26.74 7.61
CA ASP A 199 -27.19 27.23 6.59
C ASP A 199 -25.79 26.66 6.85
N THR A 200 -25.51 25.52 6.23
CA THR A 200 -24.21 24.86 6.27
C THR A 200 -23.36 25.36 5.09
N GLU A 201 -22.58 26.41 5.31
CA GLU A 201 -21.46 26.72 4.42
C GLU A 201 -20.38 25.66 4.62
N PHE A 202 -20.15 24.82 3.61
CA PHE A 202 -19.09 23.82 3.61
C PHE A 202 -17.76 24.46 3.24
N ASP A 203 -16.74 24.34 4.09
CA ASP A 203 -15.36 24.65 3.70
C ASP A 203 -14.83 23.57 2.74
N GLY A 204 -14.65 23.94 1.47
CA GLY A 204 -14.19 23.03 0.42
C GLY A 204 -12.83 22.39 0.69
N ALA A 205 -11.93 23.04 1.45
CA ALA A 205 -10.62 22.48 1.77
C ALA A 205 -10.75 21.31 2.75
N VAL A 206 -11.47 21.53 3.86
CA VAL A 206 -11.76 20.51 4.87
C VAL A 206 -12.55 19.36 4.25
N GLU A 207 -13.52 19.66 3.40
CA GLU A 207 -14.34 18.64 2.77
C GLU A 207 -13.58 17.83 1.71
N ALA A 208 -12.60 18.42 1.02
CA ALA A 208 -11.73 17.70 0.10
C ALA A 208 -10.83 16.70 0.85
N GLU A 209 -10.29 17.07 2.02
CA GLU A 209 -9.52 16.16 2.88
C GLU A 209 -10.38 15.08 3.54
N ARG A 210 -11.64 15.37 3.86
CA ARG A 210 -12.57 14.35 4.40
C ARG A 210 -13.00 13.35 3.33
N ALA A 211 -13.30 13.84 2.14
CA ALA A 211 -13.77 13.02 1.02
C ALA A 211 -12.64 12.31 0.26
N GLY A 212 -11.37 12.67 0.52
CA GLY A 212 -10.25 12.20 -0.28
C GLY A 212 -8.90 12.44 0.37
N GLN A 213 -7.87 12.55 -0.46
CA GLN A 213 -6.51 12.88 -0.03
C GLN A 213 -5.76 13.59 -1.16
N ASP A 214 -4.90 14.54 -0.80
CA ASP A 214 -3.94 15.13 -1.73
C ASP A 214 -2.74 14.19 -1.92
N LEU A 215 -2.55 13.70 -3.14
CA LEU A 215 -1.46 12.77 -3.45
C LEU A 215 -0.09 13.45 -3.48
N ASN A 216 -0.03 14.77 -3.66
CA ASN A 216 1.22 15.52 -3.61
C ASN A 216 1.72 15.68 -2.16
N ASN A 217 0.85 15.50 -1.16
CA ASN A 217 1.21 15.52 0.26
C ASN A 217 1.77 14.18 0.77
N LEU A 218 1.76 13.13 -0.06
CA LEU A 218 2.39 11.85 0.28
C LEU A 218 3.91 12.01 0.36
N PHE A 219 4.55 11.30 1.29
CA PHE A 219 6.01 11.31 1.35
C PHE A 219 6.61 10.68 0.08
N PRO A 220 7.78 11.11 -0.40
CA PRO A 220 8.41 10.53 -1.58
C PRO A 220 8.61 9.00 -1.50
N ALA A 221 8.76 8.45 -0.29
CA ALA A 221 8.83 7.02 -0.04
C ALA A 221 7.48 6.29 -0.21
N GLU A 222 6.36 6.97 -0.01
CA GLU A 222 5.00 6.43 -0.18
C GLU A 222 4.56 6.46 -1.66
N LEU A 223 5.19 7.31 -2.47
CA LEU A 223 4.99 7.35 -3.91
C LEU A 223 5.67 6.15 -4.59
N ARG A 224 4.82 5.21 -5.04
CA ARG A 224 5.27 4.01 -5.75
C ARG A 224 5.92 4.39 -7.08
N ARG A 225 7.05 3.74 -7.37
CA ARG A 225 7.84 3.98 -8.58
C ARG A 225 7.41 3.08 -9.74
N ALA A 226 7.31 3.65 -10.95
CA ALA A 226 6.98 2.92 -12.18
C ALA A 226 8.23 2.67 -13.02
N TYR A 227 8.99 1.62 -12.67
CA TYR A 227 10.21 1.24 -13.38
C TYR A 227 9.93 0.74 -14.80
N TYR A 228 10.84 1.05 -15.75
CA TYR A 228 10.80 0.56 -17.14
C TYR A 228 9.54 0.92 -17.94
N GLN A 229 8.84 1.99 -17.53
CA GLN A 229 7.60 2.48 -18.14
C GLN A 229 7.72 3.95 -18.59
N GLU A 230 8.93 4.38 -18.96
CA GLU A 230 9.28 5.79 -19.16
C GLU A 230 8.45 6.46 -20.27
N LYS A 231 8.18 5.73 -21.37
CA LYS A 231 7.34 6.23 -22.47
C LYS A 231 5.92 6.53 -22.00
N LEU A 232 5.31 5.60 -21.26
CA LEU A 232 3.95 5.71 -20.76
C LEU A 232 3.84 6.81 -19.69
N VAL A 233 4.80 6.87 -18.78
CA VAL A 233 4.90 7.92 -17.74
C VAL A 233 5.05 9.30 -18.40
N SER A 234 5.91 9.45 -19.40
CA SER A 234 6.10 10.72 -20.11
C SER A 234 4.83 11.15 -20.85
N GLN A 235 4.12 10.21 -21.50
CA GLN A 235 2.85 10.48 -22.14
C GLN A 235 1.79 10.97 -21.14
N LEU A 236 1.68 10.31 -19.98
CA LEU A 236 0.72 10.69 -18.95
C LEU A 236 1.09 12.00 -18.26
N TYR A 237 2.38 12.23 -18.00
CA TYR A 237 2.87 13.51 -17.48
C TYR A 237 2.47 14.68 -18.39
N LYS A 238 2.66 14.55 -19.71
CA LYS A 238 2.22 15.55 -20.68
C LYS A 238 0.70 15.70 -20.71
N ALA A 239 -0.04 14.60 -20.63
CA ALA A 239 -1.50 14.65 -20.61
C ALA A 239 -2.05 15.37 -19.36
N ILE A 240 -1.49 15.08 -18.19
CA ILE A 240 -1.93 15.63 -16.90
C ILE A 240 -1.47 17.07 -16.74
N PHE A 241 -0.19 17.38 -16.96
CA PHE A 241 0.37 18.71 -16.62
C PHE A 241 0.50 19.68 -17.81
N HIS A 242 0.54 19.22 -19.07
CA HIS A 242 0.81 20.10 -20.23
C HIS A 242 -0.39 20.40 -21.13
N ARG A 243 -1.39 19.50 -21.22
CA ARG A 243 -2.52 19.62 -22.17
C ARG A 243 -3.71 20.44 -21.66
N GLY A 244 -3.47 21.40 -20.76
CA GLY A 244 -4.53 22.14 -20.07
C GLY A 244 -5.46 21.21 -19.27
N ASN A 245 -6.69 21.63 -19.03
CA ASN A 245 -7.66 20.90 -18.19
C ASN A 245 -8.47 19.83 -18.95
N THR A 246 -7.83 19.09 -19.85
CA THR A 246 -8.50 18.02 -20.63
C THR A 246 -8.78 16.81 -19.74
N PRO A 247 -10.04 16.33 -19.58
CA PRO A 247 -10.34 15.15 -18.79
C PRO A 247 -9.74 13.88 -19.37
N ILE A 248 -9.22 12.98 -18.52
CA ILE A 248 -8.48 11.77 -18.93
C ILE A 248 -9.10 10.52 -18.30
N ALA A 249 -9.30 9.48 -19.10
CA ALA A 249 -9.70 8.16 -18.59
C ALA A 249 -8.54 7.18 -18.78
N ILE A 250 -7.96 6.71 -17.68
CA ILE A 250 -6.90 5.70 -17.67
C ILE A 250 -7.59 4.34 -17.51
N ILE A 251 -7.64 3.58 -18.60
CA ILE A 251 -8.41 2.34 -18.68
C ILE A 251 -7.45 1.16 -18.75
N GLY A 252 -7.53 0.25 -17.80
CA GLY A 252 -6.69 -0.95 -17.80
C GLY A 252 -7.15 -1.99 -16.78
N PRO A 253 -6.86 -3.28 -17.00
CA PRO A 253 -7.19 -4.36 -16.08
C PRO A 253 -6.63 -4.11 -14.65
N GLU A 254 -7.26 -4.69 -13.64
CA GLU A 254 -6.80 -4.55 -12.25
C GLU A 254 -5.42 -5.18 -12.05
N GLY A 255 -4.43 -4.41 -11.60
CA GLY A 255 -3.07 -4.91 -11.36
C GLY A 255 -2.01 -4.54 -12.40
N VAL A 256 -2.38 -3.93 -13.53
CA VAL A 256 -1.40 -3.45 -14.54
C VAL A 256 -0.54 -2.25 -14.07
N GLY A 257 -0.91 -1.61 -12.95
CA GLY A 257 -0.12 -0.52 -12.35
C GLY A 257 -0.68 0.90 -12.56
N LYS A 258 -1.99 1.06 -12.83
CA LYS A 258 -2.67 2.37 -12.99
C LYS A 258 -2.24 3.41 -11.94
N HIS A 259 -2.36 3.05 -10.65
CA HIS A 259 -1.94 3.90 -9.52
C HIS A 259 -0.43 4.17 -9.50
N THR A 260 0.39 3.14 -9.70
CA THR A 260 1.84 3.25 -9.67
C THR A 260 2.35 4.25 -10.70
N ILE A 261 1.74 4.27 -11.89
CA ILE A 261 2.13 5.20 -12.95
C ILE A 261 1.74 6.65 -12.58
N ILE A 262 0.59 6.87 -11.93
CA ILE A 262 0.24 8.20 -11.41
C ILE A 262 1.21 8.64 -10.32
N HIS A 263 1.55 7.76 -9.37
CA HIS A 263 2.50 8.08 -8.31
C HIS A 263 3.87 8.46 -8.90
N GLU A 264 4.33 7.74 -9.94
CA GLU A 264 5.56 8.11 -10.65
C GLU A 264 5.44 9.48 -11.35
N VAL A 265 4.30 9.77 -11.99
CA VAL A 265 4.05 11.07 -12.62
C VAL A 265 4.11 12.22 -11.61
N ILE A 266 3.49 12.04 -10.43
CA ILE A 266 3.53 13.01 -9.33
C ILE A 266 4.95 13.15 -8.79
N TRP A 267 5.64 12.03 -8.55
CA TRP A 267 7.01 12.05 -8.06
C TRP A 267 7.95 12.82 -9.01
N ARG A 268 7.81 12.60 -10.33
CA ARG A 268 8.59 13.33 -11.35
C ARG A 268 8.23 14.80 -11.44
N TYR A 269 6.96 15.13 -11.20
CA TYR A 269 6.48 16.50 -11.15
C TYR A 269 7.06 17.26 -9.95
N GLU A 270 7.13 16.63 -8.76
CA GLU A 270 7.70 17.25 -7.57
C GLU A 270 9.23 17.33 -7.59
N SER A 271 9.90 16.33 -8.16
CA SER A 271 11.37 16.25 -8.19
C SER A 271 12.03 17.09 -9.29
N GLU A 272 11.29 17.99 -9.95
CA GLU A 272 11.73 18.85 -11.07
C GLU A 272 12.43 18.10 -12.22
N PHE A 273 12.15 16.81 -12.40
CA PHE A 273 12.89 15.92 -13.32
C PHE A 273 12.80 16.33 -14.80
N TYR A 274 11.78 17.09 -15.17
CA TYR A 274 11.57 17.53 -16.56
C TYR A 274 11.90 19.01 -16.79
N GLU A 275 11.52 19.94 -15.91
CA GLU A 275 11.83 21.39 -16.01
C GLU A 275 11.69 22.10 -14.64
N PRO A 276 12.43 23.19 -14.37
CA PRO A 276 12.23 24.04 -13.19
C PRO A 276 10.86 24.73 -13.23
N LYS A 277 10.12 24.68 -12.12
CA LYS A 277 8.72 25.16 -12.05
C LYS A 277 8.65 26.68 -12.21
N LYS A 278 7.86 27.17 -13.19
CA LYS A 278 7.41 28.56 -13.25
C LYS A 278 5.96 28.65 -12.73
N GLY A 279 5.78 29.09 -11.50
CA GLY A 279 4.46 29.32 -10.89
C GLY A 279 4.09 28.32 -9.77
N ARG A 280 2.82 28.31 -9.37
CA ARG A 280 2.30 27.45 -8.29
C ARG A 280 2.32 25.97 -8.69
N THR A 281 2.76 25.10 -7.78
CA THR A 281 2.65 23.64 -7.88
C THR A 281 1.18 23.23 -7.96
N GLN A 282 0.83 22.40 -8.95
CA GLN A 282 -0.52 21.84 -9.11
C GLN A 282 -0.64 20.55 -8.30
N HIS A 283 -1.69 20.45 -7.49
CA HIS A 283 -1.97 19.30 -6.65
C HIS A 283 -2.96 18.34 -7.33
N ILE A 284 -2.84 17.04 -7.03
CA ILE A 284 -3.74 15.97 -7.50
C ILE A 284 -4.49 15.39 -6.30
N TRP A 285 -5.79 15.69 -6.24
CA TRP A 285 -6.69 15.23 -5.19
C TRP A 285 -7.36 13.91 -5.58
N LEU A 286 -7.03 12.83 -4.88
CA LEU A 286 -7.77 11.56 -4.98
C LEU A 286 -9.06 11.68 -4.17
N ILE A 287 -10.20 11.79 -4.85
CA ILE A 287 -11.51 11.90 -4.21
C ILE A 287 -12.24 10.57 -4.31
N ASP A 288 -12.78 10.10 -3.19
CA ASP A 288 -13.65 8.93 -3.12
C ASP A 288 -15.12 9.39 -3.22
N PRO A 289 -15.84 9.05 -4.32
CA PRO A 289 -17.23 9.43 -4.50
C PRO A 289 -18.13 8.99 -3.34
N THR A 290 -17.85 7.85 -2.71
CA THR A 290 -18.69 7.29 -1.64
C THR A 290 -18.60 8.10 -0.35
N ARG A 291 -17.44 8.72 -0.07
CA ARG A 291 -17.24 9.55 1.13
C ARG A 291 -17.96 10.89 1.07
N ILE A 292 -18.32 11.34 -0.13
CA ILE A 292 -19.02 12.62 -0.35
C ILE A 292 -20.42 12.58 0.27
N ILE A 293 -21.11 11.44 0.22
CA ILE A 293 -22.45 11.27 0.81
C ILE A 293 -22.44 10.76 2.25
N SER A 294 -21.28 10.35 2.77
CA SER A 294 -21.18 9.81 4.13
C SER A 294 -21.59 10.85 5.17
N GLY A 295 -22.46 10.46 6.10
CA GLY A 295 -22.96 11.31 7.19
C GLY A 295 -24.05 12.31 6.78
N MET A 296 -24.61 12.20 5.57
CA MET A 296 -25.62 13.13 5.07
C MET A 296 -27.03 12.56 5.15
N SER A 297 -27.94 13.31 5.79
CA SER A 297 -29.36 12.96 5.93
C SER A 297 -30.29 13.82 5.09
N ILE A 298 -29.86 15.02 4.66
CA ILE A 298 -30.72 15.99 3.95
C ILE A 298 -30.43 15.95 2.44
N VAL A 299 -31.52 15.91 1.66
CA VAL A 299 -31.49 15.96 0.19
C VAL A 299 -30.81 17.25 -0.28
N GLY A 300 -29.82 17.12 -1.17
CA GLY A 300 -29.09 18.26 -1.74
C GLY A 300 -27.85 18.72 -0.94
N MET A 301 -27.64 18.27 0.30
CA MET A 301 -26.40 18.60 1.04
C MET A 301 -25.15 18.04 0.37
N TRP A 302 -25.23 16.84 -0.21
CA TRP A 302 -24.11 16.24 -0.93
C TRP A 302 -23.71 17.06 -2.16
N GLN A 303 -24.68 17.72 -2.80
CA GLN A 303 -24.43 18.57 -3.95
C GLN A 303 -23.66 19.81 -3.52
N LYS A 304 -24.15 20.54 -2.50
CA LYS A 304 -23.47 21.73 -1.96
C LYS A 304 -22.05 21.40 -1.50
N ARG A 305 -21.84 20.27 -0.82
CA ARG A 305 -20.52 19.79 -0.42
C ARG A 305 -19.62 19.51 -1.62
N PHE A 306 -20.12 18.81 -2.64
CA PHE A 306 -19.28 18.49 -3.79
C PHE A 306 -18.93 19.75 -4.60
N GLU A 307 -19.87 20.68 -4.71
CA GLU A 307 -19.63 21.99 -5.32
C GLU A 307 -18.60 22.80 -4.52
N SER A 308 -18.61 22.77 -3.19
CA SER A 308 -17.60 23.44 -2.37
C SER A 308 -16.21 22.84 -2.59
N ILE A 309 -16.09 21.51 -2.65
CA ILE A 309 -14.86 20.79 -2.99
C ILE A 309 -14.35 21.20 -4.38
N ILE A 310 -15.22 21.17 -5.40
CA ILE A 310 -14.86 21.58 -6.77
C ILE A 310 -14.40 23.04 -6.78
N SER A 311 -15.08 23.92 -6.04
CA SER A 311 -14.73 25.33 -5.96
C SER A 311 -13.33 25.52 -5.36
N PHE A 312 -12.98 24.77 -4.31
CA PHE A 312 -11.68 24.79 -3.68
C PHE A 312 -10.57 24.32 -4.63
N ILE A 313 -10.76 23.18 -5.29
CA ILE A 313 -9.79 22.62 -6.25
C ILE A 313 -9.62 23.52 -7.48
N ARG A 314 -10.68 24.25 -7.86
CA ARG A 314 -10.67 25.20 -8.97
C ARG A 314 -9.97 26.51 -8.62
N LYS A 315 -10.06 26.99 -7.37
CA LYS A 315 -9.63 28.35 -6.97
C LYS A 315 -8.18 28.61 -7.46
N PRO A 316 -7.97 29.51 -8.44
CA PRO A 316 -6.63 29.91 -8.80
C PRO A 316 -6.06 30.75 -7.64
N ALA A 317 -4.82 30.48 -7.24
CA ALA A 317 -4.09 31.44 -6.43
C ALA A 317 -3.98 32.76 -7.23
N GLU A 318 -4.10 33.92 -6.56
CA GLU A 318 -4.21 35.27 -7.16
C GLU A 318 -3.13 35.60 -8.21
N THR A 319 -2.06 34.82 -8.29
CA THR A 319 -0.91 34.99 -9.19
C THR A 319 -0.73 33.89 -10.25
N ALA A 320 -1.55 32.83 -10.29
CA ALA A 320 -1.36 31.69 -11.22
C ALA A 320 -2.66 31.23 -11.93
N LYS A 321 -2.58 31.04 -13.27
CA LYS A 321 -3.69 30.56 -14.14
C LYS A 321 -4.01 29.06 -14.03
N THR A 322 -3.43 28.33 -13.09
CA THR A 322 -3.47 26.85 -13.06
C THR A 322 -4.27 26.34 -11.86
N SER A 323 -5.32 25.57 -12.13
CA SER A 323 -6.12 24.87 -11.11
C SER A 323 -5.47 23.54 -10.69
N ASP A 324 -5.84 23.05 -9.51
CA ASP A 324 -5.53 21.70 -9.07
C ASP A 324 -6.39 20.67 -9.85
N LYS A 325 -6.14 19.38 -9.65
CA LYS A 325 -6.68 18.28 -10.47
C LYS A 325 -7.39 17.26 -9.59
N ILE A 326 -8.42 16.62 -10.13
CA ILE A 326 -9.14 15.53 -9.44
C ILE A 326 -8.72 14.18 -10.03
N LEU A 327 -8.52 13.19 -9.18
CA LEU A 327 -8.38 11.78 -9.50
C LEU A 327 -9.51 10.96 -8.85
N ILE A 328 -10.13 10.06 -9.60
CA ILE A 328 -11.22 9.20 -9.12
C ILE A 328 -10.95 7.75 -9.53
N ASP A 329 -10.85 6.84 -8.57
CA ASP A 329 -10.56 5.41 -8.80
C ASP A 329 -11.83 4.54 -8.93
N ASN A 330 -12.99 5.03 -8.49
CA ASN A 330 -14.28 4.33 -8.65
C ASN A 330 -15.27 5.16 -9.48
N PRO A 331 -15.07 5.26 -10.80
CA PRO A 331 -15.84 6.17 -11.63
C PRO A 331 -17.29 5.73 -11.86
N VAL A 332 -17.61 4.44 -11.69
CA VAL A 332 -19.01 3.95 -11.78
C VAL A 332 -19.86 4.53 -10.65
N ALA A 333 -19.28 4.74 -9.46
CA ALA A 333 -19.97 5.36 -8.35
C ALA A 333 -20.48 6.79 -8.68
N LEU A 334 -19.78 7.53 -9.55
CA LEU A 334 -20.21 8.88 -9.97
C LEU A 334 -21.56 8.91 -10.68
N LEU A 335 -21.94 7.81 -11.35
CA LEU A 335 -23.20 7.69 -12.10
C LEU A 335 -24.38 7.21 -11.23
N ARG A 336 -24.10 6.82 -9.99
CA ARG A 336 -25.08 6.23 -9.06
C ARG A 336 -25.33 7.14 -7.87
N ILE A 337 -24.26 7.64 -7.28
CA ILE A 337 -24.31 8.45 -6.07
C ILE A 337 -25.03 9.76 -6.35
N GLY A 338 -26.00 10.07 -5.48
CA GLY A 338 -26.83 11.27 -5.54
C GLY A 338 -28.29 10.97 -5.86
N LYS A 339 -28.60 9.79 -6.41
CA LYS A 339 -29.97 9.36 -6.71
C LYS A 339 -30.77 9.12 -5.43
N SER A 340 -31.94 9.72 -5.36
CA SER A 340 -32.96 9.49 -4.34
C SER A 340 -34.31 9.26 -5.02
N ALA A 341 -35.32 8.80 -4.27
CA ALA A 341 -36.67 8.59 -4.81
C ALA A 341 -37.29 9.86 -5.43
N GLN A 342 -36.79 11.05 -5.07
CA GLN A 342 -37.29 12.34 -5.53
C GLN A 342 -36.31 13.09 -6.46
N ASN A 343 -35.04 12.67 -6.58
CA ASN A 343 -34.04 13.35 -7.38
C ASN A 343 -33.11 12.34 -8.07
N ASN A 344 -32.97 12.44 -9.40
CA ASN A 344 -32.11 11.57 -10.20
C ASN A 344 -30.72 12.14 -10.47
N MET A 345 -30.38 13.30 -9.90
CA MET A 345 -29.10 13.97 -10.11
C MET A 345 -27.96 13.18 -9.46
N THR A 346 -26.83 13.11 -10.16
CA THR A 346 -25.65 12.35 -9.74
C THR A 346 -24.42 13.25 -9.57
N LEU A 347 -23.37 12.74 -8.91
CA LEU A 347 -22.07 13.43 -8.87
C LEU A 347 -21.52 13.71 -10.27
N SER A 348 -21.76 12.81 -11.23
CA SER A 348 -21.35 13.02 -12.63
C SER A 348 -22.04 14.23 -13.28
N ASP A 349 -23.29 14.52 -12.90
CA ASP A 349 -24.05 15.66 -13.42
C ASP A 349 -23.52 16.98 -12.87
N VAL A 350 -23.11 17.00 -11.60
CA VAL A 350 -22.42 18.16 -10.98
C VAL A 350 -21.08 18.43 -11.66
N LEU A 351 -20.30 17.38 -11.94
CA LEU A 351 -18.93 17.53 -12.46
C LEU A 351 -18.91 17.96 -13.93
N ARG A 352 -19.85 17.47 -14.74
CA ARG A 352 -19.95 17.67 -16.19
C ARG A 352 -19.77 19.11 -16.68
N PRO A 353 -20.50 20.13 -16.17
CA PRO A 353 -20.35 21.51 -16.66
C PRO A 353 -18.93 22.07 -16.47
N TYR A 354 -18.20 21.62 -15.45
CA TYR A 354 -16.82 22.05 -15.20
C TYR A 354 -15.82 21.39 -16.16
N LEU A 355 -16.08 20.13 -16.53
CA LEU A 355 -15.28 19.39 -17.51
C LEU A 355 -15.49 19.92 -18.94
N GLU A 356 -16.75 20.17 -19.33
CA GLU A 356 -17.11 20.73 -20.64
C GLU A 356 -16.45 22.09 -20.87
N LYS A 357 -16.47 22.95 -19.86
CA LYS A 357 -15.85 24.28 -19.88
C LYS A 357 -14.33 24.26 -19.67
N ARG A 358 -13.72 23.08 -19.47
CA ARG A 358 -12.29 22.90 -19.14
C ARG A 358 -11.83 23.75 -17.94
N GLN A 359 -12.73 23.98 -16.98
CA GLN A 359 -12.41 24.70 -15.75
C GLN A 359 -11.69 23.81 -14.74
N LEU A 360 -11.84 22.49 -14.88
CA LEU A 360 -11.28 21.48 -13.99
C LEU A 360 -10.82 20.29 -14.81
N GLN A 361 -9.66 19.75 -14.47
CA GLN A 361 -9.22 18.46 -15.00
C GLN A 361 -9.64 17.33 -14.06
N ALA A 362 -10.34 16.33 -14.60
CA ALA A 362 -10.58 15.08 -13.90
C ALA A 362 -9.84 13.92 -14.60
N THR A 363 -9.15 13.11 -13.82
CA THR A 363 -8.59 11.83 -14.22
C THR A 363 -9.41 10.73 -13.58
N ILE A 364 -9.90 9.77 -14.37
CA ILE A 364 -10.59 8.59 -13.84
C ILE A 364 -9.75 7.34 -14.10
N LEU A 365 -9.73 6.42 -13.14
CA LEU A 365 -9.15 5.08 -13.29
C LEU A 365 -10.30 4.10 -13.44
N ALA A 366 -10.28 3.30 -14.50
CA ALA A 366 -11.34 2.33 -14.75
C ALA A 366 -10.75 1.00 -15.23
N THR A 367 -11.40 -0.12 -14.90
CA THR A 367 -11.25 -1.35 -15.67
C THR A 367 -11.97 -1.24 -17.02
N PRO A 368 -11.66 -2.09 -18.01
CA PRO A 368 -12.43 -2.14 -19.26
C PRO A 368 -13.94 -2.33 -19.03
N GLU A 369 -14.32 -3.12 -18.02
CA GLU A 369 -15.70 -3.42 -17.66
C GLU A 369 -16.39 -2.20 -17.04
N GLU A 370 -15.75 -1.53 -16.07
CA GLU A 370 -16.24 -0.28 -15.48
C GLU A 370 -16.39 0.81 -16.55
N TRP A 371 -15.43 0.91 -17.47
CA TRP A 371 -15.49 1.87 -18.56
C TRP A 371 -16.67 1.58 -19.51
N LYS A 372 -16.93 0.31 -19.82
CA LYS A 372 -18.10 -0.09 -20.63
C LYS A 372 -19.40 0.33 -19.95
N VAL A 373 -19.54 0.09 -18.64
CA VAL A 373 -20.71 0.54 -17.85
C VAL A 373 -20.88 2.07 -17.93
N ILE A 374 -19.78 2.83 -17.86
CA ILE A 374 -19.82 4.30 -17.97
C ILE A 374 -20.25 4.74 -19.36
N GLN A 375 -19.80 4.06 -20.41
CA GLN A 375 -20.22 4.36 -21.79
C GLN A 375 -21.70 4.07 -22.03
N GLU A 376 -22.21 2.99 -21.47
CA GLU A 376 -23.62 2.56 -21.62
C GLU A 376 -24.58 3.44 -20.81
N LYS A 377 -24.30 3.65 -19.52
CA LYS A 377 -25.18 4.39 -18.60
C LYS A 377 -24.96 5.91 -18.63
N GLY A 378 -23.76 6.35 -19.04
CA GLY A 378 -23.29 7.74 -18.90
C GLY A 378 -22.64 8.29 -20.18
N ARG A 379 -23.14 7.95 -21.37
CA ARG A 379 -22.52 8.29 -22.68
C ARG A 379 -22.05 9.74 -22.80
N ARG A 380 -22.86 10.72 -22.38
CA ARG A 380 -22.50 12.15 -22.43
C ARG A 380 -21.30 12.48 -21.55
N PHE A 381 -21.23 11.87 -20.36
CA PHE A 381 -20.09 12.03 -19.44
C PHE A 381 -18.84 11.34 -20.00
N ALA A 382 -18.98 10.11 -20.50
CA ALA A 382 -17.88 9.34 -21.09
C ALA A 382 -17.20 10.06 -22.27
N ASN A 383 -17.99 10.73 -23.12
CA ASN A 383 -17.49 11.47 -24.29
C ASN A 383 -16.59 12.66 -23.96
N LEU A 384 -16.56 13.13 -22.71
CA LEU A 384 -15.69 14.24 -22.28
C LEU A 384 -14.24 13.79 -22.04
N PHE A 385 -14.02 12.49 -21.86
CA PHE A 385 -12.72 11.95 -21.46
C PHE A 385 -11.90 11.48 -22.66
N GLN A 386 -10.62 11.87 -22.68
CA GLN A 386 -9.63 11.23 -23.54
C GLN A 386 -9.23 9.88 -22.93
N ALA A 387 -9.60 8.79 -23.59
CA ALA A 387 -9.24 7.44 -23.17
C ALA A 387 -7.75 7.12 -23.46
N ILE A 388 -7.02 6.73 -22.41
CA ILE A 388 -5.65 6.20 -22.47
C ILE A 388 -5.71 4.77 -21.96
N ARG A 389 -5.41 3.81 -22.83
CA ARG A 389 -5.45 2.38 -22.49
C ARG A 389 -4.11 1.89 -21.99
N LEU A 390 -4.12 1.19 -20.85
CA LEU A 390 -2.98 0.53 -20.26
C LEU A 390 -3.14 -0.97 -20.45
N ASN A 391 -2.22 -1.53 -21.20
CA ASN A 391 -2.15 -2.97 -21.42
C ASN A 391 -1.16 -3.60 -20.43
N GLU A 392 -1.32 -4.90 -20.20
CA GLU A 392 -0.33 -5.67 -19.46
C GLU A 392 1.03 -5.57 -20.16
N PRO A 393 2.11 -5.23 -19.44
CA PRO A 393 3.44 -5.22 -20.03
C PRO A 393 3.83 -6.62 -20.52
N GLY A 394 4.66 -6.68 -21.57
CA GLY A 394 5.22 -7.95 -22.04
C GLY A 394 5.94 -8.69 -20.90
N LEU A 395 5.92 -10.03 -20.94
CA LEU A 395 6.41 -10.89 -19.86
C LEU A 395 7.82 -10.51 -19.39
N GLU A 396 8.73 -10.20 -20.32
CA GLU A 396 10.10 -9.79 -20.01
C GLU A 396 10.14 -8.47 -19.21
N THR A 397 9.42 -7.45 -19.68
CA THR A 397 9.30 -6.16 -18.99
C THR A 397 8.64 -6.33 -17.62
N ALA A 398 7.60 -7.16 -17.52
CA ALA A 398 6.93 -7.45 -16.26
C ALA A 398 7.88 -8.09 -15.23
N ILE A 399 8.70 -9.07 -15.64
CA ILE A 399 9.70 -9.69 -14.78
C ILE A 399 10.75 -8.67 -14.33
N ARG A 400 11.24 -7.80 -15.23
CA ARG A 400 12.18 -6.73 -14.87
C ARG A 400 11.57 -5.78 -13.83
N ILE A 401 10.30 -5.40 -14.00
CA ILE A 401 9.56 -4.57 -13.03
C ILE A 401 9.48 -5.28 -11.67
N ILE A 402 9.13 -6.57 -11.65
CA ILE A 402 9.02 -7.36 -10.42
C ILE A 402 10.38 -7.42 -9.70
N LEU A 403 11.46 -7.74 -10.41
CA LEU A 403 12.80 -7.83 -9.81
C LEU A 403 13.30 -6.49 -9.27
N LYS A 404 13.04 -5.38 -9.96
CA LYS A 404 13.43 -4.05 -9.47
C LYS A 404 12.63 -3.65 -8.24
N ASN A 405 11.33 -3.93 -8.21
CA ASN A 405 10.51 -3.70 -7.02
C ASN A 405 10.88 -4.62 -5.86
N ARG A 406 11.31 -5.87 -6.15
CA ARG A 406 11.82 -6.79 -5.12
C ARG A 406 12.95 -6.13 -4.34
N SER A 407 13.96 -5.61 -5.04
CA SER A 407 15.10 -4.93 -4.41
C SER A 407 14.68 -3.74 -3.53
N ALA A 408 13.67 -2.97 -3.96
CA ALA A 408 13.13 -1.87 -3.16
C ALA A 408 12.43 -2.39 -1.89
N LEU A 409 11.59 -3.43 -2.02
CA LEU A 409 10.89 -4.04 -0.89
C LEU A 409 11.83 -4.73 0.11
N GLU A 410 12.89 -5.37 -0.39
CA GLU A 410 13.96 -5.99 0.41
C GLU A 410 14.65 -4.94 1.29
N LYS A 411 14.96 -3.76 0.73
CA LYS A 411 15.58 -2.65 1.45
C LYS A 411 14.63 -2.00 2.47
N GLU A 412 13.35 -1.82 2.12
CA GLU A 412 12.36 -1.18 2.98
C GLU A 412 11.98 -2.03 4.21
N ASN A 413 12.02 -3.36 4.05
CA ASN A 413 11.58 -4.32 5.07
C ASN A 413 12.73 -5.16 5.64
N ASP A 414 13.98 -4.84 5.31
CA ASP A 414 15.18 -5.59 5.75
C ASP A 414 15.01 -7.11 5.56
N THR A 415 14.43 -7.51 4.42
CA THR A 415 14.07 -8.90 4.11
C THR A 415 14.84 -9.37 2.88
N ALA A 416 15.11 -10.68 2.79
CA ALA A 416 15.78 -11.27 1.64
C ALA A 416 14.81 -12.19 0.89
N ILE A 417 14.37 -11.79 -0.31
CA ILE A 417 13.44 -12.55 -1.15
C ILE A 417 14.23 -13.26 -2.24
N THR A 418 14.41 -14.57 -2.09
CA THR A 418 15.31 -15.32 -2.98
C THR A 418 14.75 -15.49 -4.39
N ILE A 419 15.61 -15.82 -5.35
CA ILE A 419 15.21 -16.09 -6.74
C ILE A 419 14.23 -17.28 -6.81
N GLN A 420 14.38 -18.26 -5.92
CA GLN A 420 13.45 -19.38 -5.81
C GLN A 420 12.05 -18.93 -5.37
N ALA A 421 11.95 -17.97 -4.45
CA ALA A 421 10.68 -17.37 -4.06
C ALA A 421 10.00 -16.66 -5.26
N VAL A 422 10.76 -15.88 -6.04
CA VAL A 422 10.23 -15.20 -7.24
C VAL A 422 9.76 -16.21 -8.29
N ARG A 423 10.52 -17.28 -8.54
CA ARG A 423 10.11 -18.37 -9.44
C ARG A 423 8.82 -19.04 -8.97
N GLN A 424 8.68 -19.27 -7.66
CA GLN A 424 7.47 -19.84 -7.09
C GLN A 424 6.27 -18.90 -7.23
N LEU A 425 6.45 -17.60 -7.01
CA LEU A 425 5.39 -16.60 -7.21
C LEU A 425 4.90 -16.56 -8.66
N LEU A 426 5.83 -16.59 -9.63
CA LEU A 426 5.48 -16.66 -11.06
C LEU A 426 4.78 -17.97 -11.41
N ALA A 427 5.19 -19.09 -10.81
CA ALA A 427 4.52 -20.38 -11.00
C ALA A 427 3.08 -20.35 -10.46
N ILE A 428 2.86 -19.77 -9.28
CA ILE A 428 1.51 -19.57 -8.72
C ILE A 428 0.69 -18.66 -9.64
N GLN A 429 1.25 -17.55 -10.11
CA GLN A 429 0.54 -16.63 -10.99
C GLN A 429 0.06 -17.32 -12.28
N ARG A 430 0.94 -18.07 -12.94
CA ARG A 430 0.63 -18.78 -14.20
C ARG A 430 -0.44 -19.85 -14.05
N ASN A 431 -0.47 -20.51 -12.89
CA ASN A 431 -1.32 -21.68 -12.65
C ASN A 431 -2.67 -21.31 -12.03
N TYR A 432 -2.72 -20.30 -11.15
CA TYR A 432 -3.89 -19.97 -10.34
C TYR A 432 -4.38 -18.53 -10.51
N LEU A 433 -3.53 -17.59 -10.95
CA LEU A 433 -3.89 -16.16 -11.05
C LEU A 433 -3.78 -15.65 -12.49
N LYS A 434 -4.09 -16.48 -13.50
CA LYS A 434 -3.93 -16.11 -14.91
C LYS A 434 -4.79 -14.91 -15.32
N ASN A 435 -6.01 -14.81 -14.78
CA ASN A 435 -6.91 -13.69 -15.04
C ASN A 435 -6.50 -12.41 -14.29
N LYS A 436 -5.44 -12.47 -13.46
CA LYS A 436 -4.85 -11.31 -12.81
C LYS A 436 -3.54 -10.92 -13.52
N PRO A 437 -3.52 -9.76 -14.18
CA PRO A 437 -2.38 -9.33 -14.99
C PRO A 437 -1.13 -9.11 -14.16
N LEU A 438 0.02 -9.29 -14.81
CA LEU A 438 1.31 -8.87 -14.30
C LEU A 438 1.49 -7.35 -14.45
N PRO A 439 2.35 -6.72 -13.62
CA PRO A 439 3.09 -7.31 -12.51
C PRO A 439 2.26 -7.43 -11.22
N GLY A 440 1.06 -6.85 -11.15
CA GLY A 440 0.29 -6.66 -9.93
C GLY A 440 -0.03 -7.93 -9.15
N SER A 441 -0.37 -9.02 -9.85
CA SER A 441 -0.68 -10.32 -9.24
C SER A 441 0.48 -10.88 -8.40
N VAL A 442 1.71 -10.77 -8.91
CA VAL A 442 2.93 -11.17 -8.18
C VAL A 442 3.30 -10.14 -7.11
N MET A 443 3.21 -8.84 -7.44
CA MET A 443 3.59 -7.77 -6.52
C MET A 443 2.75 -7.77 -5.23
N LYS A 444 1.47 -8.15 -5.31
CA LYS A 444 0.59 -8.25 -4.14
C LYS A 444 1.13 -9.28 -3.13
N LEU A 445 1.39 -10.51 -3.59
CA LEU A 445 1.95 -11.58 -2.77
C LEU A 445 3.37 -11.26 -2.29
N MET A 446 4.20 -10.70 -3.17
CA MET A 446 5.58 -10.32 -2.82
C MET A 446 5.64 -9.26 -1.72
N ARG A 447 4.75 -8.26 -1.73
CA ARG A 447 4.68 -7.25 -0.67
C ARG A 447 4.22 -7.87 0.66
N GLN A 448 3.23 -8.75 0.63
CA GLN A 448 2.79 -9.46 1.83
C GLN A 448 3.93 -10.30 2.44
N LEU A 449 4.67 -11.03 1.61
CA LEU A 449 5.88 -11.74 2.02
C LEU A 449 6.91 -10.79 2.66
N ALA A 450 7.19 -9.66 2.03
CA ALA A 450 8.19 -8.71 2.53
C ALA A 450 7.83 -8.18 3.92
N VAL A 451 6.54 -7.84 4.13
CA VAL A 451 6.05 -7.32 5.42
C VAL A 451 6.01 -8.41 6.49
N LYS A 452 5.54 -9.63 6.15
CA LYS A 452 5.40 -10.72 7.12
C LYS A 452 6.74 -11.31 7.55
N TYR A 453 7.70 -11.39 6.63
CA TYR A 453 9.05 -11.90 6.86
C TYR A 453 10.08 -10.77 7.01
N ARG A 454 9.65 -9.62 7.54
CA ARG A 454 10.54 -8.50 7.89
C ARG A 454 11.69 -9.00 8.75
N TYR A 455 12.93 -8.60 8.44
CA TYR A 455 14.16 -9.08 9.10
C TYR A 455 14.50 -10.57 8.89
N ARG A 456 13.81 -11.27 7.98
CA ARG A 456 14.04 -12.69 7.67
C ARG A 456 14.17 -12.91 6.16
N SER A 457 14.65 -14.10 5.76
CA SER A 457 14.64 -14.51 4.36
C SER A 457 13.34 -15.22 3.99
N ALA A 458 12.75 -14.86 2.85
CA ALA A 458 11.62 -15.55 2.25
C ALA A 458 12.10 -16.40 1.04
N ASN A 459 11.89 -17.71 1.12
CA ASN A 459 12.18 -18.69 0.09
C ASN A 459 10.90 -19.31 -0.48
N ALA A 460 11.05 -20.33 -1.32
CA ALA A 460 9.92 -21.04 -1.90
C ALA A 460 8.94 -21.64 -0.86
N PRO A 461 9.38 -22.21 0.29
CA PRO A 461 8.47 -22.71 1.33
C PRO A 461 7.58 -21.60 1.92
N GLU A 462 8.14 -20.43 2.22
CA GLU A 462 7.37 -19.29 2.74
C GLU A 462 6.34 -18.81 1.70
N VAL A 463 6.69 -18.79 0.42
CA VAL A 463 5.73 -18.47 -0.65
C VAL A 463 4.59 -19.49 -0.70
N ARG A 464 4.89 -20.79 -0.50
CA ARG A 464 3.86 -21.84 -0.47
C ARG A 464 2.96 -21.71 0.74
N GLU A 465 3.51 -21.38 1.90
CA GLU A 465 2.72 -21.13 3.11
C GLU A 465 1.81 -19.91 2.96
N GLU A 466 2.30 -18.80 2.40
CA GLU A 466 1.44 -17.64 2.11
C GLU A 466 0.35 -17.97 1.09
N PHE A 467 0.69 -18.76 0.07
CA PHE A 467 -0.30 -19.16 -0.92
C PHE A 467 -1.35 -20.09 -0.32
N ARG A 468 -0.96 -21.02 0.58
CA ARG A 468 -1.89 -21.85 1.36
C ARG A 468 -2.80 -20.99 2.21
N ALA A 469 -2.26 -20.02 2.94
CA ALA A 469 -3.06 -19.10 3.76
C ALA A 469 -4.04 -18.25 2.93
N PHE A 470 -3.62 -17.82 1.74
CA PHE A 470 -4.46 -17.02 0.83
C PHE A 470 -5.53 -17.84 0.10
N SER A 471 -5.17 -19.03 -0.39
CA SER A 471 -6.06 -19.87 -1.20
C SER A 471 -6.87 -20.87 -0.38
N GLY A 472 -6.45 -21.18 0.85
CA GLY A 472 -6.97 -22.30 1.63
C GLY A 472 -6.63 -23.68 1.05
N LEU A 473 -5.98 -23.78 -0.11
CA LEU A 473 -5.63 -25.07 -0.70
C LEU A 473 -4.53 -25.75 0.13
N GLU A 474 -4.62 -27.06 0.28
CA GLU A 474 -3.59 -27.86 0.91
C GLU A 474 -2.34 -27.95 0.02
N GLU A 475 -1.15 -27.95 0.62
CA GLU A 475 0.14 -27.95 -0.12
C GLU A 475 0.24 -29.15 -1.07
N ARG A 476 -0.31 -30.29 -0.67
CA ARG A 476 -0.37 -31.50 -1.51
C ARG A 476 -1.10 -31.30 -2.84
N ILE A 477 -1.96 -30.30 -2.96
CA ILE A 477 -2.73 -30.02 -4.18
C ILE A 477 -1.91 -29.19 -5.17
N PHE A 478 -1.18 -28.18 -4.71
CA PHE A 478 -0.49 -27.24 -5.59
C PHE A 478 1.03 -27.46 -5.72
N ASP A 479 1.64 -28.17 -4.78
CA ASP A 479 3.02 -28.61 -4.91
C ASP A 479 3.15 -29.59 -6.07
N SER A 480 4.10 -29.32 -6.97
CA SER A 480 4.30 -30.15 -8.16
C SER A 480 5.28 -31.29 -7.90
N SER A 481 5.99 -31.28 -6.77
CA SER A 481 6.93 -32.35 -6.41
C SER A 481 6.23 -33.59 -5.83
N ARG A 482 5.12 -33.39 -5.11
CA ARG A 482 4.31 -34.49 -4.56
C ARG A 482 3.43 -35.13 -5.63
N GLN A 483 3.64 -36.42 -5.90
CA GLN A 483 2.71 -37.25 -6.68
C GLN A 483 1.73 -37.97 -5.74
N PHE A 484 0.51 -38.23 -6.23
CA PHE A 484 -0.43 -39.10 -5.50
C PHE A 484 -0.12 -40.56 -5.81
N GLN A 485 -0.19 -41.40 -4.80
CA GLN A 485 -0.12 -42.85 -4.99
C GLN A 485 -1.40 -43.35 -5.68
N GLU A 486 -1.31 -44.46 -6.39
CA GLU A 486 -2.46 -45.07 -7.04
C GLU A 486 -3.55 -45.41 -6.01
N GLY A 487 -4.78 -44.98 -6.28
CA GLY A 487 -5.92 -45.20 -5.38
C GLY A 487 -5.94 -44.35 -4.10
N GLU A 488 -4.90 -43.55 -3.80
CA GLU A 488 -4.83 -42.70 -2.59
C GLU A 488 -6.02 -41.73 -2.50
N VAL A 489 -6.27 -40.98 -3.57
CA VAL A 489 -7.37 -40.00 -3.63
C VAL A 489 -8.71 -40.71 -3.47
N ARG A 490 -8.95 -41.75 -4.29
CA ARG A 490 -10.19 -42.52 -4.28
C ARG A 490 -10.49 -43.12 -2.91
N GLY A 491 -9.50 -43.73 -2.27
CA GLY A 491 -9.64 -44.36 -0.96
C GLY A 491 -10.05 -43.35 0.11
N ASN A 492 -9.40 -42.19 0.16
CA ASN A 492 -9.74 -41.13 1.11
C ASN A 492 -11.17 -40.59 0.90
N ILE A 493 -11.58 -40.35 -0.36
CA ILE A 493 -12.93 -39.88 -0.66
C ILE A 493 -13.97 -40.95 -0.34
N ALA A 494 -13.71 -42.22 -0.67
CA ALA A 494 -14.63 -43.33 -0.41
C ALA A 494 -14.85 -43.64 1.07
N GLN A 495 -13.86 -43.35 1.93
CA GLN A 495 -14.01 -43.50 3.39
C GLN A 495 -15.04 -42.54 3.98
N GLU A 496 -15.15 -41.32 3.44
CA GLU A 496 -16.09 -40.30 3.95
C GLU A 496 -17.41 -40.24 3.16
N LEU A 497 -17.42 -40.71 1.90
CA LEU A 497 -18.60 -40.75 1.03
C LEU A 497 -19.01 -42.20 0.71
N VAL A 498 -19.64 -42.86 1.68
CA VAL A 498 -20.01 -44.28 1.62
C VAL A 498 -21.21 -44.52 0.71
N GLY A 499 -21.17 -45.59 -0.10
CA GLY A 499 -22.30 -46.04 -0.90
C GLY A 499 -22.55 -45.25 -2.21
N GLN A 500 -21.70 -44.30 -2.55
CA GLN A 500 -21.85 -43.45 -3.75
C GLN A 500 -20.68 -43.60 -4.75
N PRO A 501 -20.45 -44.79 -5.36
CA PRO A 501 -19.25 -45.06 -6.14
C PRO A 501 -19.07 -44.12 -7.35
N LYS A 502 -20.16 -43.76 -8.03
CA LYS A 502 -20.12 -42.81 -9.17
C LYS A 502 -19.72 -41.40 -8.73
N ALA A 503 -20.23 -40.94 -7.58
CA ALA A 503 -19.85 -39.64 -7.03
C ALA A 503 -18.38 -39.65 -6.60
N VAL A 504 -17.93 -40.69 -5.89
CA VAL A 504 -16.52 -40.87 -5.52
C VAL A 504 -15.60 -40.80 -6.74
N GLU A 505 -15.94 -41.48 -7.83
CA GLU A 505 -15.18 -41.46 -9.08
C GLU A 505 -15.11 -40.05 -9.69
N ALA A 506 -16.25 -39.37 -9.81
CA ALA A 506 -16.33 -38.02 -10.36
C ALA A 506 -15.49 -37.02 -9.54
N LEU A 507 -15.57 -37.09 -8.21
CA LEU A 507 -14.80 -36.23 -7.31
C LEU A 507 -13.30 -36.53 -7.37
N THR A 508 -12.93 -37.81 -7.44
CA THR A 508 -11.54 -38.26 -7.62
C THR A 508 -10.93 -37.67 -8.90
N ASN A 509 -11.68 -37.75 -10.02
CA ASN A 509 -11.23 -37.22 -11.29
C ASN A 509 -10.98 -35.70 -11.23
N VAL A 510 -11.84 -34.94 -10.56
CA VAL A 510 -11.64 -33.49 -10.41
C VAL A 510 -10.41 -33.15 -9.56
N ILE A 511 -10.17 -33.89 -8.48
CA ILE A 511 -8.93 -33.70 -7.69
C ILE A 511 -7.69 -33.94 -8.56
N HIS A 512 -7.71 -34.96 -9.42
CA HIS A 512 -6.61 -35.20 -10.37
C HIS A 512 -6.47 -34.08 -11.41
N ILE A 513 -7.57 -33.54 -11.95
CA ILE A 513 -7.54 -32.41 -12.91
C ILE A 513 -6.95 -31.15 -12.25
N VAL A 514 -7.38 -30.83 -11.03
CA VAL A 514 -6.88 -29.69 -10.26
C VAL A 514 -5.38 -29.87 -9.95
N LYS A 515 -4.98 -31.07 -9.52
CA LYS A 515 -3.57 -31.42 -9.26
C LYS A 515 -2.70 -31.33 -10.51
N ALA A 516 -3.21 -31.82 -11.64
CA ALA A 516 -2.52 -31.79 -12.93
C ALA A 516 -2.50 -30.39 -13.56
N LYS A 517 -3.28 -29.44 -13.03
CA LYS A 517 -3.39 -28.06 -13.53
C LYS A 517 -3.89 -28.02 -14.99
N LEU A 518 -4.76 -28.97 -15.34
CA LEU A 518 -5.33 -29.14 -16.69
C LEU A 518 -6.74 -28.55 -16.83
N ALA A 519 -7.28 -27.92 -15.78
CA ALA A 519 -8.57 -27.26 -15.84
C ALA A 519 -8.58 -26.11 -16.86
N ASN A 520 -9.74 -25.89 -17.50
CA ASN A 520 -9.93 -24.73 -18.36
C ASN A 520 -9.86 -23.45 -17.52
N LYS A 521 -8.99 -22.52 -17.91
CA LYS A 521 -8.68 -21.32 -17.13
C LYS A 521 -9.75 -20.23 -17.19
N SER A 522 -10.72 -20.35 -18.10
CA SER A 522 -11.85 -19.42 -18.23
C SER A 522 -13.17 -20.01 -17.72
N LYS A 523 -13.15 -21.17 -17.07
CA LYS A 523 -14.33 -21.81 -16.49
C LYS A 523 -14.05 -22.18 -15.05
N PRO A 524 -15.07 -22.43 -14.21
CA PRO A 524 -14.86 -23.05 -12.91
C PRO A 524 -14.02 -24.34 -13.03
N LEU A 525 -13.26 -24.68 -11.98
CA LEU A 525 -12.37 -25.85 -11.96
C LEU A 525 -13.12 -27.14 -12.32
N ALA A 526 -14.36 -27.23 -11.84
CA ALA A 526 -15.35 -28.21 -12.21
C ALA A 526 -16.75 -27.70 -11.85
N SER A 527 -17.76 -28.29 -12.47
CA SER A 527 -19.16 -28.02 -12.17
C SER A 527 -19.93 -29.33 -12.08
N PHE A 528 -20.67 -29.52 -11.00
CA PHE A 528 -21.41 -30.74 -10.73
C PHE A 528 -22.90 -30.47 -10.53
N LEU A 529 -23.71 -31.45 -10.94
CA LEU A 529 -25.12 -31.51 -10.56
C LEU A 529 -25.38 -32.85 -9.87
N PHE A 530 -25.50 -32.83 -8.54
CA PHE A 530 -25.82 -34.02 -7.76
C PHE A 530 -27.33 -34.24 -7.73
N ILE A 531 -27.79 -35.34 -8.33
CA ILE A 531 -29.21 -35.68 -8.43
C ILE A 531 -29.50 -36.90 -7.55
N GLY A 532 -30.58 -36.82 -6.76
CA GLY A 532 -31.05 -37.92 -5.92
C GLY A 532 -32.01 -37.43 -4.82
N PRO A 533 -32.65 -38.35 -4.07
CA PRO A 533 -33.56 -37.97 -2.98
C PRO A 533 -32.84 -37.21 -1.84
N THR A 534 -33.59 -36.61 -0.94
CA THR A 534 -33.03 -35.96 0.25
C THR A 534 -32.31 -36.99 1.14
N GLY A 535 -31.25 -36.56 1.82
CA GLY A 535 -30.50 -37.42 2.75
C GLY A 535 -29.50 -38.42 2.14
N VAL A 536 -29.42 -38.57 0.80
CA VAL A 536 -28.49 -39.54 0.15
C VAL A 536 -27.01 -39.15 0.16
N GLY A 537 -26.67 -37.97 0.69
CA GLY A 537 -25.29 -37.49 0.78
C GLY A 537 -24.85 -36.47 -0.28
N LYS A 538 -25.78 -35.79 -0.96
CA LYS A 538 -25.47 -34.72 -1.95
C LYS A 538 -24.58 -33.62 -1.36
N THR A 539 -25.01 -33.03 -0.24
CA THR A 539 -24.25 -32.02 0.52
C THR A 539 -22.94 -32.59 1.07
N GLN A 540 -22.93 -33.88 1.44
CA GLN A 540 -21.74 -34.54 1.98
C GLN A 540 -20.65 -34.67 0.91
N ALA A 541 -21.01 -34.94 -0.34
CA ALA A 541 -20.06 -34.99 -1.46
C ALA A 541 -19.26 -33.68 -1.58
N ALA A 542 -19.93 -32.52 -1.49
CA ALA A 542 -19.26 -31.21 -1.53
C ALA A 542 -18.32 -30.99 -0.33
N LYS A 543 -18.75 -31.37 0.88
CA LYS A 543 -17.94 -31.28 2.10
C LYS A 543 -16.66 -32.12 2.03
N VAL A 544 -16.79 -33.36 1.54
CA VAL A 544 -15.65 -34.30 1.41
C VAL A 544 -14.59 -33.75 0.46
N VAL A 545 -14.99 -33.19 -0.69
CA VAL A 545 -14.03 -32.55 -1.61
C VAL A 545 -13.40 -31.31 -0.98
N CYS A 546 -14.18 -30.50 -0.26
CA CYS A 546 -13.68 -29.30 0.42
C CYS A 546 -12.59 -29.65 1.42
N LYS A 547 -12.88 -30.61 2.30
CA LYS A 547 -11.94 -31.09 3.29
C LYS A 547 -10.70 -31.70 2.64
N TYR A 548 -10.85 -32.43 1.53
CA TYR A 548 -9.68 -33.01 0.85
C TYR A 548 -8.78 -31.94 0.24
N LEU A 549 -9.36 -30.98 -0.49
CA LEU A 549 -8.61 -29.94 -1.20
C LEU A 549 -8.07 -28.85 -0.27
N MET A 550 -8.79 -28.53 0.81
CA MET A 550 -8.58 -27.31 1.60
C MET A 550 -8.38 -27.56 3.09
N GLY A 551 -8.51 -28.82 3.55
CA GLY A 551 -8.28 -29.21 4.95
C GLY A 551 -9.42 -28.85 5.92
N ASP A 552 -10.24 -27.83 5.61
CA ASP A 552 -11.33 -27.35 6.47
C ASP A 552 -12.63 -27.12 5.65
N GLU A 553 -13.78 -27.48 6.24
CA GLU A 553 -15.12 -27.24 5.67
C GLU A 553 -15.49 -25.74 5.64
N LYS A 554 -14.80 -24.87 6.38
CA LYS A 554 -15.05 -23.40 6.37
C LYS A 554 -14.87 -22.74 5.00
N HIS A 555 -14.17 -23.42 4.08
CA HIS A 555 -14.01 -22.96 2.70
C HIS A 555 -15.19 -23.35 1.78
N LEU A 556 -16.18 -24.06 2.30
CA LEU A 556 -17.45 -24.33 1.62
C LEU A 556 -18.32 -23.07 1.65
N MET A 557 -18.53 -22.47 0.49
CA MET A 557 -19.42 -21.33 0.28
C MET A 557 -20.81 -21.88 -0.02
N ARG A 558 -21.65 -22.02 1.01
CA ARG A 558 -22.99 -22.62 0.88
C ARG A 558 -24.05 -21.54 0.71
N PHE A 559 -24.91 -21.71 -0.30
CA PHE A 559 -26.11 -20.91 -0.51
C PHE A 559 -27.31 -21.84 -0.59
N ASP A 560 -28.33 -21.56 0.22
CA ASP A 560 -29.62 -22.26 0.17
C ASP A 560 -30.53 -21.56 -0.86
N MET A 561 -30.87 -22.25 -1.94
CA MET A 561 -31.65 -21.66 -3.03
C MET A 561 -33.12 -21.43 -2.67
N ASN A 562 -33.62 -21.96 -1.56
CA ASN A 562 -34.93 -21.57 -1.02
C ASN A 562 -34.98 -20.08 -0.66
N GLU A 563 -33.85 -19.50 -0.27
CA GLU A 563 -33.77 -18.06 0.01
C GLU A 563 -33.84 -17.22 -1.26
N PHE A 564 -33.80 -17.80 -2.47
CA PHE A 564 -33.64 -17.12 -3.75
C PHE A 564 -34.78 -17.45 -4.74
N ILE A 565 -36.00 -17.63 -4.23
CA ILE A 565 -37.19 -18.01 -5.00
C ILE A 565 -37.89 -16.85 -5.71
N ASP A 566 -37.67 -15.61 -5.26
CA ASP A 566 -38.39 -14.42 -5.73
C ASP A 566 -37.62 -13.62 -6.80
N GLU A 567 -38.29 -12.65 -7.43
CA GLU A 567 -37.70 -11.87 -8.54
C GLU A 567 -36.49 -11.02 -8.12
N SER A 568 -36.36 -10.65 -6.84
CA SER A 568 -35.24 -9.86 -6.31
C SER A 568 -33.98 -10.70 -6.05
N ALA A 569 -34.07 -12.04 -6.17
CA ALA A 569 -32.97 -12.97 -5.89
C ALA A 569 -31.67 -12.61 -6.63
N VAL A 570 -31.77 -12.23 -7.91
CA VAL A 570 -30.60 -11.83 -8.71
C VAL A 570 -29.92 -10.61 -8.09
N GLN A 571 -30.68 -9.57 -7.73
CA GLN A 571 -30.14 -8.36 -7.09
C GLN A 571 -29.47 -8.67 -5.76
N ARG A 572 -29.99 -9.62 -4.98
CA ARG A 572 -29.32 -10.07 -3.75
C ARG A 572 -28.01 -10.81 -4.01
N LEU A 573 -27.93 -11.60 -5.09
CA LEU A 573 -26.71 -12.36 -5.45
C LEU A 573 -25.60 -11.47 -6.02
N ILE A 574 -25.90 -10.52 -6.91
CA ILE A 574 -24.89 -9.66 -7.60
C ILE A 574 -24.82 -8.22 -7.09
N GLY A 575 -25.76 -7.84 -6.24
CA GLY A 575 -25.86 -6.52 -5.65
C GLY A 575 -26.83 -5.58 -6.37
N ASP A 576 -27.17 -4.50 -5.66
CA ASP A 576 -28.05 -3.43 -6.10
C ASP A 576 -27.43 -2.04 -5.81
N ASP A 577 -28.23 -0.98 -5.81
CA ASP A 577 -27.78 0.40 -5.50
C ASP A 577 -27.37 0.61 -4.03
N PHE A 578 -27.81 -0.24 -3.11
CA PHE A 578 -27.54 -0.12 -1.68
C PHE A 578 -26.49 -1.14 -1.19
N ASN A 579 -26.55 -2.37 -1.70
CA ASN A 579 -25.62 -3.47 -1.42
C ASN A 579 -24.89 -3.88 -2.70
N PRO A 580 -23.94 -3.06 -3.18
CA PRO A 580 -23.43 -3.22 -4.52
C PRO A 580 -22.54 -4.44 -4.76
N GLU A 581 -21.98 -5.02 -3.70
CA GLU A 581 -21.07 -6.16 -3.83
C GLU A 581 -21.79 -7.48 -4.06
N GLY A 582 -23.08 -7.60 -3.72
CA GLY A 582 -23.86 -8.84 -3.81
C GLY A 582 -23.38 -9.96 -2.87
N LEU A 583 -24.28 -10.88 -2.52
CA LEU A 583 -23.93 -12.02 -1.65
C LEU A 583 -22.98 -12.99 -2.35
N LEU A 584 -23.27 -13.39 -3.59
CA LEU A 584 -22.47 -14.36 -4.33
C LEU A 584 -21.16 -13.75 -4.83
N THR A 585 -21.25 -12.60 -5.50
CA THR A 585 -20.10 -11.87 -6.01
C THR A 585 -19.16 -11.44 -4.89
N GLY A 586 -19.68 -10.93 -3.77
CA GLY A 586 -18.88 -10.62 -2.59
C GLY A 586 -18.18 -11.84 -2.02
N THR A 587 -18.91 -12.93 -1.77
CA THR A 587 -18.36 -14.16 -1.18
C THR A 587 -17.17 -14.70 -1.99
N VAL A 588 -17.33 -14.83 -3.31
CA VAL A 588 -16.25 -15.34 -4.18
C VAL A 588 -15.12 -14.33 -4.37
N ARG A 589 -15.40 -13.01 -4.33
CA ARG A 589 -14.35 -11.98 -4.37
C ARG A 589 -13.41 -12.09 -3.17
N TYR A 590 -13.95 -12.32 -1.97
CA TYR A 590 -13.17 -12.48 -0.74
C TYR A 590 -12.56 -13.89 -0.61
N ARG A 591 -13.21 -14.91 -1.18
CA ARG A 591 -12.73 -16.30 -1.20
C ARG A 591 -12.68 -16.82 -2.65
N PRO A 592 -11.65 -16.42 -3.43
CA PRO A 592 -11.57 -16.79 -4.84
C PRO A 592 -11.26 -18.27 -5.07
N PHE A 593 -10.85 -18.99 -4.03
CA PHE A 593 -10.63 -20.44 -4.04
C PHE A 593 -11.64 -21.06 -3.08
N GLY A 594 -12.32 -22.12 -3.53
CA GLY A 594 -13.31 -22.78 -2.69
C GLY A 594 -14.26 -23.68 -3.47
N ILE A 595 -15.24 -24.20 -2.75
CA ILE A 595 -16.38 -24.91 -3.32
C ILE A 595 -17.63 -24.08 -3.06
N LEU A 596 -18.35 -23.76 -4.13
CA LEU A 596 -19.62 -23.06 -4.10
C LEU A 596 -20.74 -24.10 -4.13
N LEU A 597 -21.36 -24.38 -3.00
CA LEU A 597 -22.49 -25.29 -2.92
C LEU A 597 -23.80 -24.50 -3.06
N LEU A 598 -24.55 -24.81 -4.11
CA LEU A 598 -25.91 -24.33 -4.34
C LEU A 598 -26.90 -25.43 -3.95
N ASP A 599 -27.45 -25.35 -2.74
CA ASP A 599 -28.36 -26.36 -2.20
C ASP A 599 -29.79 -26.13 -2.73
N GLU A 600 -30.52 -27.21 -3.00
CA GLU A 600 -31.91 -27.17 -3.53
C GLU A 600 -32.08 -26.27 -4.77
N ILE A 601 -31.15 -26.35 -5.73
CA ILE A 601 -31.09 -25.48 -6.90
C ILE A 601 -32.40 -25.42 -7.70
N GLU A 602 -33.21 -26.47 -7.69
CA GLU A 602 -34.51 -26.52 -8.33
C GLU A 602 -35.54 -25.51 -7.77
N LYS A 603 -35.27 -24.94 -6.58
CA LYS A 603 -36.12 -23.94 -5.93
C LYS A 603 -35.81 -22.51 -6.35
N ALA A 604 -34.63 -22.28 -6.94
CA ALA A 604 -34.21 -20.94 -7.32
C ALA A 604 -35.14 -20.32 -8.37
N HIS A 605 -35.27 -19.00 -8.34
CA HIS A 605 -35.97 -18.26 -9.39
C HIS A 605 -35.30 -18.49 -10.77
N PRO A 606 -36.04 -18.61 -11.90
CA PRO A 606 -35.47 -18.88 -13.22
C PRO A 606 -34.31 -17.96 -13.65
N LYS A 607 -34.40 -16.65 -13.36
CA LYS A 607 -33.32 -15.69 -13.64
C LYS A 607 -32.01 -15.96 -12.88
N VAL A 608 -32.06 -16.69 -11.76
CA VAL A 608 -30.86 -17.15 -11.05
C VAL A 608 -30.16 -18.23 -11.88
N HIS A 609 -30.90 -19.13 -12.53
CA HIS A 609 -30.30 -20.11 -13.45
C HIS A 609 -29.60 -19.43 -14.63
N ASP A 610 -30.21 -18.42 -15.25
CA ASP A 610 -29.59 -17.67 -16.35
C ASP A 610 -28.26 -17.04 -15.92
N LEU A 611 -28.23 -16.49 -14.72
CA LEU A 611 -27.02 -15.94 -14.11
C LEU A 611 -25.96 -17.03 -13.87
N LEU A 612 -26.37 -18.19 -13.37
CA LEU A 612 -25.44 -19.30 -13.13
C LEU A 612 -24.89 -19.88 -14.43
N LEU A 613 -25.65 -19.90 -15.52
CA LEU A 613 -25.15 -20.30 -16.84
C LEU A 613 -23.96 -19.43 -17.26
N GLN A 614 -24.04 -18.12 -17.06
CA GLN A 614 -22.89 -17.22 -17.31
C GLN A 614 -21.66 -17.61 -16.49
N VAL A 615 -21.85 -17.97 -15.21
CA VAL A 615 -20.76 -18.39 -14.33
C VAL A 615 -20.15 -19.72 -14.80
N LEU A 616 -20.98 -20.69 -15.18
CA LEU A 616 -20.55 -22.00 -15.65
C LEU A 616 -19.83 -21.94 -17.02
N ASP A 617 -20.21 -21.01 -17.88
CA ASP A 617 -19.62 -20.85 -19.21
C ASP A 617 -18.37 -19.97 -19.26
N ASP A 618 -18.42 -18.79 -18.63
CA ASP A 618 -17.34 -17.79 -18.70
C ASP A 618 -16.51 -17.69 -17.42
N GLY A 619 -16.87 -18.43 -16.36
CA GLY A 619 -16.15 -18.41 -15.08
C GLY A 619 -16.10 -17.03 -14.43
N ARG A 620 -17.05 -16.14 -14.76
CA ARG A 620 -17.04 -14.76 -14.28
C ARG A 620 -18.44 -14.21 -14.09
N LEU A 621 -18.57 -13.30 -13.13
CA LEU A 621 -19.80 -12.57 -12.87
C LEU A 621 -19.47 -11.11 -12.56
N THR A 622 -20.30 -10.18 -13.02
CA THR A 622 -20.07 -8.75 -12.80
C THR A 622 -21.11 -8.22 -11.81
N ASP A 623 -20.65 -7.53 -10.77
CA ASP A 623 -21.53 -6.92 -9.76
C ASP A 623 -22.17 -5.61 -10.25
N SER A 624 -23.01 -4.99 -9.42
CA SER A 624 -23.72 -3.76 -9.79
C SER A 624 -22.81 -2.55 -9.98
N LEU A 625 -21.56 -2.60 -9.49
CA LEU A 625 -20.53 -1.59 -9.72
C LEU A 625 -19.72 -1.83 -11.00
N GLY A 626 -20.02 -2.88 -11.76
CA GLY A 626 -19.25 -3.23 -12.96
C GLY A 626 -17.95 -3.96 -12.65
N ARG A 627 -17.76 -4.41 -11.40
CA ARG A 627 -16.54 -5.12 -11.00
C ARG A 627 -16.73 -6.61 -11.25
N THR A 628 -15.87 -7.19 -12.06
CA THR A 628 -15.90 -8.62 -12.36
C THR A 628 -15.32 -9.44 -11.20
N VAL A 629 -15.93 -10.58 -10.92
CA VAL A 629 -15.52 -11.62 -9.98
C VAL A 629 -15.15 -12.85 -10.80
N ASP A 630 -14.05 -13.50 -10.42
CA ASP A 630 -13.48 -14.66 -11.13
C ASP A 630 -13.78 -15.94 -10.34
N PHE A 631 -14.46 -16.88 -11.01
CA PHE A 631 -14.86 -18.20 -10.50
C PHE A 631 -13.95 -19.31 -11.02
N SER A 632 -12.91 -19.01 -11.81
CA SER A 632 -12.03 -20.02 -12.42
C SER A 632 -11.24 -20.88 -11.43
N ASN A 633 -11.17 -20.46 -10.18
CA ASN A 633 -10.54 -21.20 -9.07
C ASN A 633 -11.58 -21.82 -8.11
N THR A 634 -12.86 -21.83 -8.49
CA THR A 634 -13.94 -22.43 -7.70
C THR A 634 -14.42 -23.73 -8.32
N ILE A 635 -14.86 -24.66 -7.48
CA ILE A 635 -15.68 -25.81 -7.88
C ILE A 635 -17.12 -25.45 -7.55
N ILE A 636 -18.05 -25.68 -8.47
CA ILE A 636 -19.48 -25.39 -8.29
C ILE A 636 -20.25 -26.70 -8.18
#